data_AF-A0A8J5FVX3-F1
#
_entry.id   AF-A0A8J5FVX3-F1
#
_cell.length_a   1.000
_cell.length_b   1.000
_cell.length_c   1.000
_cell.angle_alpha   90.00
_cell.angle_beta   90.00
_cell.angle_gamma   90.00
#
_symmetry.space_group_name_H-M   'P 1'
#
loop_
_entity.id
_entity.type
_entity.pdbx_description
1 polymer ?
#
loop_
_entity_poly.entity_id
_entity_poly.type
_entity_poly.pdbx_seq_one_letter_code
_entity_poly.pdbx_strand_id
1 'polypeptide(L)'
;MPEALEKKNLQTNKQSLNFSVYGTKAISLLTYSEHLVYDDEDPFCLSYEDNSVSCSIEISPHVSITCLIKGCSVIFHMSGSIKISEHANIVAGSVRLVAKNLALDHHATINTTSLGGSPPSQTSGTPIGYDGAGGGHGGRGASCVKSNKTNWGGDVYAWSTLFRPRSYGSKGGSISAENQYGGDGGGCILFNINDTLQLDGSVTAEGGQGGLKGGGGSGGSIIVHAFKLCLYWNPYACEFDIMQAIGKCIIDRKRVVAFTLLDAYLFFCFISCNYFIFSGGFSNGCPENAGAAGTVFDKALESLRVSNDNFTTKTETPLLDFPVSTLWSNVFVESKAKALVPLLWTRVQVPSFYPASILLQICLVSYAFLSMVQALTFESILLFFLFFFHLLKKVRGQIKLIDGGSICFGLMDYPVSEFELVAEELLLSDSVIKVYGAFRMYVKMLLMWDSRIQIDGGGNSEVSTSLLEARNLVVLRHNSVISSNANLGVYGQGLLKLSGRGDEIKAQRLFLSLFYNIEVGSGSLLQAPLDENVESSLVTQSLCESQTCPKELLMPPDDCHVNDSLSLTLQICRVDDLTVSGIIRGSIIHIHRARTVTIDTEGIISASELGCKEGIGKGKFLKYGAGGGAGHGGKGGSGFYNGLLIDGGRKYGDADLPCELGSGSSGSSESLVNVAGGGMIGIFYLLHYFLALCSVGVGAMLLSKFALPNDSC
;
A
#
# COMPACT_ATOMS: atom_id res chain seq x y z
N MET A 1 57.14 -11.23 -12.52
CA MET A 1 57.04 -10.84 -13.94
C MET A 1 55.79 -11.50 -14.50
N PRO A 2 54.74 -10.75 -14.87
CA PRO A 2 53.58 -11.34 -15.55
C PRO A 2 53.93 -11.59 -17.02
N GLU A 3 53.65 -12.80 -17.49
CA GLU A 3 53.79 -13.18 -18.91
C GLU A 3 52.89 -12.32 -19.78
N ALA A 4 53.48 -11.81 -20.86
CA ALA A 4 52.86 -10.91 -21.81
C ALA A 4 51.69 -11.56 -22.55
N LEU A 5 50.61 -10.79 -22.72
CA LEU A 5 49.59 -11.04 -23.73
C LEU A 5 50.29 -11.23 -25.09
N GLU A 6 50.17 -12.41 -25.68
CA GLU A 6 50.89 -12.79 -26.90
C GLU A 6 50.37 -11.97 -28.10
N LYS A 7 51.20 -11.07 -28.64
CA LYS A 7 50.95 -10.34 -29.89
C LYS A 7 51.00 -11.30 -31.07
N LYS A 8 49.87 -11.54 -31.74
CA LYS A 8 49.86 -12.09 -33.11
C LYS A 8 49.26 -11.09 -34.09
N ASN A 9 50.07 -10.68 -35.06
CA ASN A 9 49.66 -9.93 -36.24
C ASN A 9 48.59 -10.71 -37.01
N LEU A 10 47.44 -10.09 -37.26
CA LEU A 10 46.43 -10.57 -38.20
C LEU A 10 46.06 -9.44 -39.16
N GLN A 11 46.54 -9.57 -40.41
CA GLN A 11 46.00 -8.84 -41.55
C GLN A 11 44.59 -9.39 -41.84
N THR A 12 43.55 -8.55 -41.80
CA THR A 12 42.25 -8.93 -42.37
C THR A 12 41.52 -7.76 -43.05
N ASN A 13 41.16 -7.99 -44.32
CA ASN A 13 40.16 -7.25 -45.10
C ASN A 13 38.74 -7.72 -44.68
N LYS A 14 38.25 -7.32 -43.50
CA LYS A 14 36.86 -7.52 -43.08
C LYS A 14 36.37 -6.33 -42.26
N GLN A 15 35.14 -5.87 -42.55
CA GLN A 15 34.48 -4.67 -41.99
C GLN A 15 34.12 -4.77 -40.47
N SER A 16 34.73 -5.67 -39.71
CA SER A 16 34.48 -5.87 -38.27
C SER A 16 35.73 -6.45 -37.57
N LEU A 17 36.17 -5.82 -36.48
CA LEU A 17 37.24 -6.33 -35.60
C LEU A 17 36.62 -7.13 -34.45
N ASN A 18 36.92 -8.43 -34.41
CA ASN A 18 36.47 -9.34 -33.35
C ASN A 18 37.65 -9.68 -32.44
N PHE A 19 37.53 -9.36 -31.15
CA PHE A 19 38.49 -9.76 -30.12
C PHE A 19 37.95 -10.95 -29.35
N SER A 20 38.71 -12.05 -29.35
CA SER A 20 38.40 -13.21 -28.52
C SER A 20 39.40 -13.29 -27.39
N VAL A 21 38.91 -13.23 -26.15
CA VAL A 21 39.74 -13.48 -24.97
C VAL A 21 39.85 -15.00 -24.82
N TYR A 22 41.03 -15.56 -25.11
CA TYR A 22 41.31 -16.99 -24.97
C TYR A 22 42.09 -17.23 -23.67
N GLY A 23 41.58 -18.15 -22.83
CA GLY A 23 42.29 -18.60 -21.65
C GLY A 23 41.75 -19.96 -21.20
N THR A 24 42.65 -20.90 -20.87
CA THR A 24 42.29 -22.20 -20.28
C THR A 24 42.25 -22.16 -18.74
N LYS A 25 42.47 -20.97 -18.15
CA LYS A 25 42.47 -20.68 -16.70
C LYS A 25 41.92 -19.28 -16.42
N ALA A 26 41.47 -19.04 -15.19
CA ALA A 26 40.97 -17.74 -14.72
C ALA A 26 41.98 -16.61 -14.97
N ILE A 27 41.51 -15.50 -15.55
CA ILE A 27 42.29 -14.26 -15.69
C ILE A 27 42.07 -13.47 -14.40
N SER A 28 42.97 -13.68 -13.43
CA SER A 28 43.03 -12.90 -12.19
C SER A 28 43.90 -11.66 -12.42
N LEU A 29 43.27 -10.49 -12.52
CA LEU A 29 43.96 -9.23 -12.75
C LEU A 29 44.33 -8.62 -11.39
N LEU A 30 45.59 -8.80 -10.98
CA LEU A 30 46.20 -8.03 -9.89
C LEU A 30 46.71 -6.71 -10.46
N THR A 31 45.80 -5.81 -10.83
CA THR A 31 46.13 -4.45 -11.22
C THR A 31 46.16 -3.56 -9.98
N TYR A 32 47.15 -2.66 -9.87
CA TYR A 32 47.13 -1.58 -8.88
C TYR A 32 46.11 -0.48 -9.25
N SER A 33 45.40 -0.60 -10.39
CA SER A 33 44.29 0.26 -10.76
C SER A 33 42.96 -0.32 -10.30
N GLU A 34 42.12 0.53 -9.71
CA GLU A 34 40.76 0.19 -9.23
C GLU A 34 39.74 0.01 -10.37
N HIS A 35 40.17 0.20 -11.61
CA HIS A 35 39.36 0.14 -12.82
C HIS A 35 40.04 -0.68 -13.91
N LEU A 36 39.27 -1.58 -14.54
CA LEU A 36 39.56 -2.24 -15.80
C LEU A 36 38.61 -1.68 -16.86
N VAL A 37 39.15 -0.97 -17.84
CA VAL A 37 38.39 -0.36 -18.92
C VAL A 37 38.90 -0.94 -20.23
N TYR A 38 37.98 -1.49 -21.02
CA TYR A 38 38.17 -1.82 -22.42
C TYR A 38 37.32 -0.84 -23.22
N ASP A 39 37.95 -0.01 -24.04
CA ASP A 39 37.28 1.04 -24.83
C ASP A 39 37.61 0.90 -26.32
N ASP A 40 36.73 1.44 -27.17
CA ASP A 40 36.93 1.49 -28.62
C ASP A 40 38.18 2.33 -29.01
N GLU A 41 38.65 3.22 -28.12
CA GLU A 41 39.87 4.02 -28.31
C GLU A 41 41.17 3.27 -27.98
N ASP A 42 41.10 2.04 -27.46
CA ASP A 42 42.30 1.25 -27.24
C ASP A 42 43.01 0.93 -28.57
N PRO A 43 44.36 0.89 -28.59
CA PRO A 43 45.15 0.62 -29.80
C PRO A 43 44.86 -0.75 -30.44
N PHE A 44 44.06 -1.60 -29.77
CA PHE A 44 43.54 -2.85 -30.30
C PHE A 44 42.34 -2.64 -31.25
N CYS A 45 41.41 -1.72 -30.97
CA CYS A 45 40.22 -1.45 -31.81
C CYS A 45 40.48 -0.40 -32.92
N LEU A 46 41.62 0.29 -32.94
CA LEU A 46 41.95 1.29 -33.96
C LEU A 46 42.43 0.64 -35.27
N SER A 47 41.54 0.54 -36.28
CA SER A 47 41.97 0.38 -37.68
C SER A 47 42.01 1.73 -38.39
N TYR A 48 43.08 1.95 -39.13
CA TYR A 48 43.36 3.17 -39.91
C TYR A 48 42.43 3.26 -41.15
N GLU A 49 41.88 4.46 -41.37
CA GLU A 49 41.15 4.92 -42.57
C GLU A 49 39.87 4.15 -42.96
N ASP A 50 38.81 4.22 -42.14
CA ASP A 50 37.45 4.55 -42.61
C ASP A 50 36.43 4.62 -41.45
N ASN A 51 35.53 5.59 -41.54
CA ASN A 51 34.63 6.07 -40.46
C ASN A 51 33.42 5.16 -40.15
N SER A 52 33.59 3.82 -40.07
CA SER A 52 32.49 2.93 -39.61
C SER A 52 32.92 1.51 -39.19
N VAL A 53 33.98 1.33 -38.39
CA VAL A 53 34.33 0.00 -37.88
C VAL A 53 33.67 -0.25 -36.52
N SER A 54 32.81 -1.28 -36.44
CA SER A 54 32.22 -1.71 -35.16
C SER A 54 33.15 -2.71 -34.47
N CYS A 55 33.58 -2.42 -33.25
CA CYS A 55 34.43 -3.29 -32.44
C CYS A 55 33.58 -4.23 -31.59
N SER A 56 33.84 -5.54 -31.66
CA SER A 56 33.10 -6.58 -30.93
C SER A 56 34.05 -7.42 -30.08
N ILE A 57 33.57 -7.86 -28.92
CA ILE A 57 34.33 -8.70 -27.99
C ILE A 57 33.56 -9.99 -27.67
N GLU A 58 34.28 -11.11 -27.69
CA GLU A 58 33.79 -12.41 -27.28
C GLU A 58 34.65 -12.97 -26.14
N ILE A 59 34.02 -13.22 -25.00
CA ILE A 59 34.62 -13.95 -23.89
C ILE A 59 34.40 -15.44 -24.18
N SER A 60 35.50 -16.16 -24.38
CA SER A 60 35.45 -17.60 -24.72
C SER A 60 34.84 -18.43 -23.59
N PRO A 61 34.30 -19.63 -23.89
CA PRO A 61 33.76 -20.51 -22.87
C PRO A 61 34.75 -20.80 -21.75
N HIS A 62 34.24 -20.92 -20.52
CA HIS A 62 35.03 -21.17 -19.30
C HIS A 62 36.07 -20.10 -18.92
N VAL A 63 36.10 -18.96 -19.60
CA VAL A 63 36.96 -17.83 -19.22
C VAL A 63 36.33 -17.09 -18.03
N SER A 64 37.16 -16.77 -17.02
CA SER A 64 36.73 -16.01 -15.85
C SER A 64 37.54 -14.73 -15.74
N ILE A 65 36.86 -13.59 -15.77
CA ILE A 65 37.42 -12.25 -15.55
C ILE A 65 37.06 -11.83 -14.13
N THR A 66 38.06 -11.72 -13.26
CA THR A 66 37.82 -11.46 -11.83
C THR A 66 38.56 -10.22 -11.34
N CYS A 67 37.82 -9.34 -10.66
CA CYS A 67 38.36 -8.27 -9.83
C CYS A 67 37.74 -8.36 -8.44
N LEU A 68 38.49 -8.91 -7.49
CA LEU A 68 38.00 -9.20 -6.14
C LEU A 68 38.18 -8.03 -5.15
N ILE A 69 38.65 -6.88 -5.63
CA ILE A 69 38.74 -5.65 -4.83
C ILE A 69 37.33 -5.07 -4.73
N LYS A 70 36.89 -4.77 -3.49
CA LYS A 70 35.58 -4.17 -3.23
C LYS A 70 35.44 -2.84 -3.97
N GLY A 71 34.35 -2.65 -4.70
CA GLY A 71 34.11 -1.48 -5.53
C GLY A 71 34.90 -1.43 -6.84
N CYS A 72 35.75 -2.42 -7.15
CA CYS A 72 36.45 -2.49 -8.41
C CYS A 72 35.50 -2.60 -9.59
N SER A 73 35.77 -1.85 -10.66
CA SER A 73 34.90 -1.85 -11.84
C SER A 73 35.53 -2.55 -13.04
N VAL A 74 34.75 -3.42 -13.68
CA VAL A 74 35.00 -3.94 -15.02
C VAL A 74 34.08 -3.22 -15.99
N ILE A 75 34.65 -2.54 -16.96
CA ILE A 75 33.94 -1.73 -17.95
C ILE A 75 34.29 -2.23 -19.34
N PHE A 76 33.27 -2.66 -20.08
CA PHE A 76 33.36 -2.91 -21.52
C PHE A 76 32.55 -1.84 -22.23
N HIS A 77 33.22 -1.04 -23.06
CA HIS A 77 32.63 0.00 -23.87
C HIS A 77 32.90 -0.31 -25.33
N MET A 78 31.90 -0.91 -26.00
CA MET A 78 32.01 -1.40 -27.36
C MET A 78 31.00 -0.72 -28.29
N SER A 79 31.43 -0.39 -29.49
CA SER A 79 30.55 0.06 -30.58
C SER A 79 29.74 -1.08 -31.22
N GLY A 80 30.26 -2.30 -31.20
CA GLY A 80 29.67 -3.51 -31.77
C GLY A 80 28.94 -4.40 -30.74
N SER A 81 29.22 -5.70 -30.72
CA SER A 81 28.56 -6.67 -29.83
C SER A 81 29.49 -7.20 -28.74
N ILE A 82 28.93 -7.38 -27.55
CA ILE A 82 29.57 -8.14 -26.45
C ILE A 82 28.92 -9.53 -26.39
N LYS A 83 29.73 -10.58 -26.48
CA LYS A 83 29.28 -11.95 -26.29
C LYS A 83 30.01 -12.59 -25.12
N ILE A 84 29.26 -13.15 -24.18
CA ILE A 84 29.76 -13.87 -23.03
C ILE A 84 29.33 -15.33 -23.20
N SER A 85 30.28 -16.17 -23.60
CA SER A 85 30.00 -17.55 -23.99
C SER A 85 29.72 -18.45 -22.79
N GLU A 86 29.30 -19.69 -23.06
CA GLU A 86 28.89 -20.65 -22.04
C GLU A 86 29.91 -20.83 -20.91
N HIS A 87 29.42 -20.87 -19.67
CA HIS A 87 30.23 -21.01 -18.44
C HIS A 87 31.31 -19.92 -18.24
N ALA A 88 31.29 -18.84 -19.02
CA ALA A 88 32.16 -17.69 -18.77
C ALA A 88 31.65 -16.87 -17.59
N ASN A 89 32.57 -16.31 -16.80
CA ASN A 89 32.25 -15.61 -15.56
C ASN A 89 32.88 -14.21 -15.54
N ILE A 90 32.10 -13.20 -15.18
CA ILE A 90 32.59 -11.85 -14.87
C ILE A 90 32.28 -11.58 -13.40
N VAL A 91 33.33 -11.39 -12.59
CA VAL A 91 33.21 -11.14 -11.14
C VAL A 91 33.87 -9.82 -10.80
N ALA A 92 33.11 -8.83 -10.36
CA ALA A 92 33.63 -7.52 -9.97
C ALA A 92 32.72 -6.79 -8.97
N GLY A 93 33.18 -5.69 -8.39
CA GLY A 93 32.31 -4.82 -7.57
C GLY A 93 31.36 -3.98 -8.40
N SER A 94 31.77 -3.58 -9.60
CA SER A 94 30.94 -2.88 -10.58
C SER A 94 31.15 -3.51 -11.96
N VAL A 95 30.07 -3.78 -12.69
CA VAL A 95 30.13 -4.24 -14.09
C VAL A 95 29.35 -3.28 -14.97
N ARG A 96 30.01 -2.66 -15.95
CA ARG A 96 29.38 -1.78 -16.92
C ARG A 96 29.60 -2.31 -18.33
N LEU A 97 28.53 -2.73 -18.99
CA LEU A 97 28.53 -3.21 -20.36
C LEU A 97 27.79 -2.20 -21.23
N VAL A 98 28.49 -1.61 -22.20
CA VAL A 98 27.91 -0.72 -23.19
C VAL A 98 28.19 -1.31 -24.55
N ALA A 99 27.14 -1.60 -25.33
CA ALA A 99 27.26 -2.23 -26.63
C ALA A 99 26.06 -1.93 -27.52
N LYS A 100 26.16 -2.22 -28.82
CA LYS A 100 24.99 -2.33 -29.68
C LYS A 100 24.17 -3.56 -29.30
N ASN A 101 24.81 -4.72 -29.17
CA ASN A 101 24.18 -6.00 -28.81
C ASN A 101 24.93 -6.68 -27.66
N LEU A 102 24.22 -7.31 -26.74
CA LEU A 102 24.80 -8.13 -25.67
C LEU A 102 24.14 -9.50 -25.67
N ALA A 103 24.96 -10.56 -25.75
CA ALA A 103 24.52 -11.95 -25.61
C ALA A 103 25.23 -12.61 -24.43
N LEU A 104 24.44 -13.11 -23.48
CA LEU A 104 24.87 -13.92 -22.36
C LEU A 104 24.36 -15.35 -22.58
N ASP A 105 25.27 -16.26 -22.95
CA ASP A 105 24.95 -17.65 -23.30
C ASP A 105 24.69 -18.51 -22.04
N HIS A 106 24.27 -19.76 -22.27
CA HIS A 106 23.87 -20.69 -21.21
C HIS A 106 24.93 -20.86 -20.11
N HIS A 107 24.50 -20.79 -18.85
CA HIS A 107 25.37 -20.86 -17.66
C HIS A 107 26.47 -19.79 -17.55
N ALA A 108 26.50 -18.78 -18.42
CA ALA A 108 27.39 -17.64 -18.23
C ALA A 108 26.92 -16.78 -17.05
N THR A 109 27.85 -16.23 -16.27
CA THR A 109 27.53 -15.49 -15.06
C THR A 109 28.17 -14.11 -14.99
N ILE A 110 27.39 -13.11 -14.61
CA ILE A 110 27.87 -11.78 -14.21
C ILE A 110 27.53 -11.64 -12.72
N ASN A 111 28.55 -11.63 -11.86
CA ASN A 111 28.37 -11.72 -10.42
C ASN A 111 29.07 -10.56 -9.70
N THR A 112 28.29 -9.77 -8.96
CA THR A 112 28.80 -8.67 -8.14
C THR A 112 28.50 -8.84 -6.65
N THR A 113 28.23 -10.09 -6.25
CA THR A 113 27.84 -10.46 -4.89
C THR A 113 28.93 -10.15 -3.88
N SER A 114 28.59 -9.46 -2.79
CA SER A 114 29.51 -9.12 -1.69
C SER A 114 30.73 -8.25 -2.07
N LEU A 115 30.74 -7.69 -3.28
CA LEU A 115 31.86 -6.91 -3.82
C LEU A 115 31.54 -5.41 -3.94
N GLY A 116 30.42 -4.96 -3.36
CA GLY A 116 30.04 -3.55 -3.33
C GLY A 116 31.10 -2.67 -2.67
N GLY A 117 31.27 -1.46 -3.22
CA GLY A 117 32.05 -0.41 -2.57
C GLY A 117 31.29 0.25 -1.43
N SER A 118 31.76 1.42 -0.98
CA SER A 118 31.04 2.20 0.03
C SER A 118 29.71 2.73 -0.52
N PRO A 119 28.62 2.70 0.26
CA PRO A 119 27.35 3.32 -0.12
C PRO A 119 27.49 4.85 -0.31
N PRO A 120 26.51 5.53 -0.92
CA PRO A 120 26.55 6.97 -1.17
C PRO A 120 26.85 7.78 0.09
N SER A 121 27.61 8.88 -0.01
CA SER A 121 28.08 9.65 1.16
C SER A 121 26.97 10.20 2.05
N GLN A 122 25.74 10.35 1.54
CA GLN A 122 24.59 10.84 2.30
C GLN A 122 24.01 9.80 3.28
N THR A 123 24.41 8.53 3.19
CA THR A 123 23.87 7.45 4.03
C THR A 123 24.84 6.27 4.17
N SER A 124 24.95 5.69 5.35
CA SER A 124 25.74 4.48 5.53
C SER A 124 24.98 3.22 5.10
N GLY A 125 23.63 3.27 5.08
CA GLY A 125 22.76 2.09 4.97
C GLY A 125 23.08 0.98 5.98
N THR A 126 23.99 1.22 6.92
CA THR A 126 24.59 0.23 7.81
C THR A 126 23.98 0.49 9.19
N PRO A 127 23.36 -0.51 9.83
CA PRO A 127 22.67 -0.28 11.09
C PRO A 127 23.62 0.18 12.18
N ILE A 128 23.13 1.08 13.02
CA ILE A 128 23.86 1.63 14.16
C ILE A 128 23.72 0.65 15.34
N GLY A 129 24.83 0.37 16.04
CA GLY A 129 24.86 -0.48 17.23
C GLY A 129 25.44 -1.88 17.00
N TYR A 130 25.28 -2.73 18.02
CA TYR A 130 25.94 -4.04 18.11
C TYR A 130 24.95 -5.22 18.15
N ASP A 131 23.81 -5.09 17.49
CA ASP A 131 22.77 -6.13 17.46
C ASP A 131 22.89 -7.08 16.26
N GLY A 132 23.85 -6.82 15.36
CA GLY A 132 24.01 -7.61 14.15
C GLY A 132 22.82 -7.49 13.19
N ALA A 133 22.19 -6.32 13.10
CA ALA A 133 21.11 -6.06 12.15
C ALA A 133 21.62 -6.03 10.69
N GLY A 134 20.74 -6.27 9.72
CA GLY A 134 21.08 -6.23 8.29
C GLY A 134 21.23 -4.81 7.74
N GLY A 135 22.02 -4.67 6.67
CA GLY A 135 22.12 -3.45 5.88
C GLY A 135 20.82 -3.17 5.13
N GLY A 136 20.54 -1.89 4.89
CA GLY A 136 19.46 -1.42 4.03
C GLY A 136 19.98 -1.07 2.64
N HIS A 137 19.14 -1.16 1.62
CA HIS A 137 19.34 -0.57 0.30
C HIS A 137 17.98 -0.56 -0.39
N GLY A 138 17.41 0.64 -0.50
CA GLY A 138 16.04 0.96 -0.89
C GLY A 138 14.86 0.20 -0.21
N GLY A 139 15.15 -0.85 0.56
CA GLY A 139 14.34 -1.34 1.65
C GLY A 139 15.17 -1.34 2.95
N ARG A 140 14.49 -1.35 4.11
CA ARG A 140 15.16 -1.43 5.41
C ARG A 140 15.79 -2.81 5.63
N GLY A 141 16.92 -2.83 6.33
CA GLY A 141 17.53 -4.08 6.76
C GLY A 141 16.67 -4.88 7.75
N ALA A 142 16.85 -6.19 7.79
CA ALA A 142 16.25 -7.02 8.83
C ALA A 142 16.81 -6.67 10.21
N SER A 143 15.97 -6.64 11.24
CA SER A 143 16.43 -6.53 12.62
C SER A 143 15.86 -7.65 13.48
N CYS A 144 16.71 -8.15 14.37
CA CYS A 144 16.39 -9.18 15.33
C CYS A 144 16.50 -8.59 16.73
N VAL A 145 15.35 -8.30 17.33
CA VAL A 145 15.28 -7.75 18.68
C VAL A 145 15.77 -8.82 19.67
N LYS A 146 16.96 -8.63 20.25
CA LYS A 146 17.48 -9.43 21.38
C LYS A 146 17.34 -8.73 22.74
N SER A 147 16.99 -7.45 22.77
CA SER A 147 16.81 -6.66 23.99
C SER A 147 15.54 -5.80 23.89
N ASN A 148 14.99 -5.33 25.01
CA ASN A 148 13.76 -4.49 25.06
C ASN A 148 13.88 -3.11 24.37
N LYS A 149 14.91 -2.85 23.55
CA LYS A 149 15.05 -1.63 22.73
C LYS A 149 14.71 -1.93 21.27
N THR A 150 13.94 -1.03 20.65
CA THR A 150 13.60 -1.08 19.22
C THR A 150 14.83 -0.74 18.39
N ASN A 151 15.60 -1.76 17.99
CA ASN A 151 16.71 -1.56 17.06
C ASN A 151 16.22 -1.84 15.64
N TRP A 152 16.41 -0.89 14.74
CA TRP A 152 16.04 -1.01 13.34
C TRP A 152 17.23 -1.51 12.51
N GLY A 153 16.94 -2.15 11.37
CA GLY A 153 17.97 -2.46 10.40
C GLY A 153 18.49 -1.21 9.69
N GLY A 154 19.48 -1.38 8.82
CA GLY A 154 20.07 -0.29 8.08
C GLY A 154 19.04 0.51 7.29
N ASP A 155 19.30 1.81 7.18
CA ASP A 155 18.39 2.77 6.53
C ASP A 155 18.26 2.57 5.02
N VAL A 156 17.16 3.08 4.51
CA VAL A 156 16.76 3.09 3.10
C VAL A 156 17.48 4.21 2.36
N TYR A 157 17.86 3.97 1.11
CA TYR A 157 18.38 4.99 0.19
C TYR A 157 18.16 4.57 -1.27
N ALA A 158 18.57 5.42 -2.21
CA ALA A 158 18.48 5.23 -3.67
C ALA A 158 17.09 5.42 -4.32
N TRP A 159 16.04 5.75 -3.56
CA TRP A 159 14.72 6.09 -4.14
C TRP A 159 14.72 7.40 -4.96
N SER A 160 15.45 8.42 -4.52
CA SER A 160 15.61 9.68 -5.26
C SER A 160 16.31 9.49 -6.61
N THR A 161 17.10 8.42 -6.73
CA THR A 161 17.77 7.99 -7.96
C THR A 161 17.09 6.77 -8.59
N LEU A 162 15.79 6.52 -8.32
CA LEU A 162 15.08 5.35 -8.82
C LEU A 162 15.22 5.21 -10.34
N PHE A 163 15.26 6.32 -11.09
CA PHE A 163 15.43 6.32 -12.55
C PHE A 163 16.85 6.02 -13.05
N ARG A 164 17.86 6.03 -12.16
CA ARG A 164 19.28 5.78 -12.46
C ARG A 164 19.97 5.15 -11.23
N PRO A 165 19.58 3.94 -10.80
CA PRO A 165 20.08 3.35 -9.57
C PRO A 165 21.54 2.91 -9.71
N ARG A 166 22.46 3.75 -9.25
CA ARG A 166 23.92 3.53 -9.34
C ARG A 166 24.54 3.50 -7.95
N SER A 167 23.96 2.72 -7.06
CA SER A 167 24.36 2.67 -5.67
C SER A 167 24.79 1.26 -5.27
N TYR A 168 25.93 1.18 -4.60
CA TYR A 168 26.36 -0.07 -3.96
C TYR A 168 25.43 -0.39 -2.80
N GLY A 169 25.25 -1.68 -2.53
CA GLY A 169 24.66 -2.14 -1.29
C GLY A 169 25.53 -1.77 -0.09
N SER A 170 24.92 -1.73 1.09
CA SER A 170 25.59 -1.42 2.34
C SER A 170 25.99 -2.69 3.10
N LYS A 171 26.92 -2.52 4.04
CA LYS A 171 27.35 -3.59 4.93
C LYS A 171 26.31 -3.83 6.03
N GLY A 172 26.24 -5.07 6.52
CA GLY A 172 25.50 -5.41 7.73
C GLY A 172 26.16 -4.91 9.01
N GLY A 173 25.39 -4.85 10.10
CA GLY A 173 25.89 -4.55 11.44
C GLY A 173 26.72 -5.69 12.03
N SER A 174 27.56 -5.39 13.01
CA SER A 174 28.32 -6.37 13.80
C SER A 174 27.72 -6.54 15.20
N ILE A 175 28.13 -7.57 15.94
CA ILE A 175 27.85 -7.66 17.39
C ILE A 175 29.01 -7.17 18.28
N SER A 176 30.10 -6.68 17.67
CA SER A 176 31.32 -6.26 18.37
C SER A 176 31.81 -4.93 17.83
N ALA A 177 32.32 -4.08 18.73
CA ALA A 177 32.98 -2.82 18.41
C ALA A 177 34.34 -3.02 17.71
N GLU A 178 35.03 -4.10 18.04
CA GLU A 178 36.42 -4.34 17.62
C GLU A 178 36.49 -5.12 16.30
N ASN A 179 35.50 -5.99 16.05
CA ASN A 179 35.49 -6.88 14.89
C ASN A 179 34.28 -6.62 14.01
N GLN A 180 34.51 -6.47 12.70
CA GLN A 180 33.45 -6.25 11.71
C GLN A 180 32.94 -7.57 11.15
N TYR A 181 31.92 -8.16 11.79
CA TYR A 181 31.31 -9.43 11.35
C TYR A 181 30.18 -9.26 10.33
N GLY A 182 29.72 -8.02 10.09
CA GLY A 182 28.66 -7.75 9.11
C GLY A 182 29.10 -8.15 7.70
N GLY A 183 28.18 -8.73 6.92
CA GLY A 183 28.49 -9.07 5.54
C GLY A 183 28.48 -7.86 4.63
N ASP A 184 29.29 -7.90 3.58
CA ASP A 184 29.49 -6.76 2.67
C ASP A 184 28.31 -6.54 1.73
N GLY A 185 28.17 -5.33 1.18
CA GLY A 185 27.09 -4.99 0.25
C GLY A 185 27.29 -5.58 -1.15
N GLY A 186 26.21 -5.66 -1.91
CA GLY A 186 26.21 -6.02 -3.33
C GLY A 186 26.74 -4.92 -4.24
N GLY A 187 27.25 -5.31 -5.40
CA GLY A 187 27.83 -4.41 -6.39
C GLY A 187 26.83 -3.70 -7.30
N CYS A 188 27.34 -2.98 -8.31
CA CYS A 188 26.51 -2.30 -9.31
C CYS A 188 26.65 -2.95 -10.68
N ILE A 189 25.54 -3.18 -11.37
CA ILE A 189 25.54 -3.67 -12.76
C ILE A 189 24.81 -2.67 -13.65
N LEU A 190 25.41 -2.28 -14.76
CA LEU A 190 24.82 -1.40 -15.76
C LEU A 190 24.96 -2.02 -17.14
N PHE A 191 23.83 -2.33 -17.77
CA PHE A 191 23.73 -2.65 -19.18
C PHE A 191 23.18 -1.43 -19.93
N ASN A 192 23.92 -0.96 -20.93
CA ASN A 192 23.49 0.09 -21.83
C ASN A 192 23.59 -0.42 -23.26
N ILE A 193 22.54 -1.07 -23.71
CA ILE A 193 22.47 -1.83 -24.96
C ILE A 193 21.57 -1.09 -25.94
N ASN A 194 22.09 -0.70 -27.10
CA ASN A 194 21.31 0.13 -28.03
C ASN A 194 20.25 -0.66 -28.81
N ASP A 195 20.45 -1.96 -29.02
CA ASP A 195 19.59 -2.80 -29.86
C ASP A 195 19.08 -4.03 -29.09
N THR A 196 19.79 -5.16 -29.11
CA THR A 196 19.28 -6.42 -28.51
C THR A 196 20.12 -6.92 -27.33
N LEU A 197 19.45 -7.18 -26.20
CA LEU A 197 19.97 -7.88 -25.03
C LEU A 197 19.38 -9.30 -24.97
N GLN A 198 20.24 -10.32 -25.15
CA GLN A 198 19.89 -11.73 -25.05
C GLN A 198 20.46 -12.32 -23.76
N LEU A 199 19.60 -12.89 -22.91
CA LEU A 199 19.98 -13.49 -21.63
C LEU A 199 19.52 -14.96 -21.54
N ASP A 200 20.48 -15.88 -21.50
CA ASP A 200 20.36 -17.32 -21.16
C ASP A 200 21.29 -17.69 -19.96
N GLY A 201 22.06 -16.73 -19.47
CA GLY A 201 22.87 -16.85 -18.25
C GLY A 201 22.27 -16.14 -17.02
N SER A 202 23.07 -15.96 -15.96
CA SER A 202 22.65 -15.35 -14.70
C SER A 202 23.38 -14.04 -14.40
N VAL A 203 22.65 -13.05 -13.88
CA VAL A 203 23.19 -11.73 -13.47
C VAL A 203 22.82 -11.48 -12.01
N THR A 204 23.80 -11.26 -11.13
CA THR A 204 23.57 -11.16 -9.67
C THR A 204 24.29 -9.98 -9.01
N ALA A 205 23.61 -9.32 -8.07
CA ALA A 205 24.13 -8.19 -7.29
C ALA A 205 23.76 -8.32 -5.80
N GLU A 206 24.10 -9.45 -5.18
CA GLU A 206 23.63 -9.77 -3.83
C GLU A 206 24.55 -9.25 -2.72
N GLY A 207 23.98 -9.04 -1.52
CA GLY A 207 24.76 -8.77 -0.32
C GLY A 207 25.43 -10.02 0.23
N GLY A 208 26.69 -9.90 0.67
CA GLY A 208 27.49 -11.00 1.20
C GLY A 208 27.14 -11.40 2.62
N GLN A 209 27.56 -12.61 3.05
CA GLN A 209 27.24 -13.19 4.35
C GLN A 209 28.07 -12.65 5.54
N GLY A 210 27.53 -12.72 6.77
CA GLY A 210 28.01 -12.10 8.01
C GLY A 210 27.80 -13.03 9.22
N GLY A 211 27.40 -14.27 8.95
CA GLY A 211 27.40 -15.37 9.92
C GLY A 211 26.38 -15.27 11.06
N LEU A 212 26.78 -15.78 12.23
CA LEU A 212 26.01 -15.77 13.48
C LEU A 212 26.30 -14.53 14.34
N LYS A 213 27.39 -13.81 14.04
CA LYS A 213 27.91 -12.67 14.79
C LYS A 213 27.74 -11.33 14.06
N GLY A 214 27.04 -11.31 12.93
CA GLY A 214 26.84 -10.12 12.13
C GLY A 214 25.66 -10.24 11.19
N GLY A 215 25.12 -9.10 10.80
CA GLY A 215 23.96 -8.98 9.96
C GLY A 215 24.23 -9.13 8.47
N GLY A 216 23.14 -9.22 7.72
CA GLY A 216 23.04 -9.15 6.27
C GLY A 216 23.78 -7.98 5.64
N GLY A 217 24.61 -8.15 4.62
CA GLY A 217 24.87 -7.04 3.69
C GLY A 217 23.66 -6.88 2.78
N SER A 218 23.37 -5.67 2.30
CA SER A 218 22.27 -5.44 1.36
C SER A 218 22.66 -5.73 -0.08
N GLY A 219 21.67 -6.08 -0.92
CA GLY A 219 21.88 -6.21 -2.36
C GLY A 219 22.26 -4.86 -2.98
N GLY A 220 22.75 -4.90 -4.21
CA GLY A 220 23.18 -3.73 -4.96
C GLY A 220 22.14 -3.26 -5.97
N SER A 221 22.59 -2.50 -6.97
CA SER A 221 21.74 -1.98 -8.04
C SER A 221 22.02 -2.66 -9.37
N ILE A 222 20.96 -2.95 -10.13
CA ILE A 222 21.04 -3.41 -11.52
C ILE A 222 20.25 -2.42 -12.40
N ILE A 223 20.90 -1.87 -13.42
CA ILE A 223 20.29 -1.05 -14.45
C ILE A 223 20.37 -1.78 -15.77
N VAL A 224 19.23 -1.92 -16.45
CA VAL A 224 19.16 -2.47 -17.80
C VAL A 224 18.50 -1.47 -18.72
N HIS A 225 19.27 -0.87 -19.61
CA HIS A 225 18.78 -0.13 -20.76
C HIS A 225 18.99 -0.98 -22.00
N ALA A 226 17.91 -1.35 -22.69
CA ALA A 226 17.97 -2.16 -23.92
C ALA A 226 16.81 -1.79 -24.83
N PHE A 227 16.99 -1.71 -26.15
CA PHE A 227 15.81 -1.55 -27.02
C PHE A 227 14.95 -2.81 -27.02
N LYS A 228 15.56 -4.00 -27.12
CA LYS A 228 14.90 -5.30 -27.10
C LYS A 228 15.53 -6.24 -26.08
N LEU A 229 14.72 -6.82 -25.20
CA LEU A 229 15.13 -7.86 -24.26
C LEU A 229 14.60 -9.23 -24.74
N CYS A 230 15.50 -10.19 -24.97
CA CYS A 230 15.19 -11.58 -25.32
C CYS A 230 15.64 -12.51 -24.19
N LEU A 231 14.69 -13.19 -23.57
CA LEU A 231 14.97 -14.21 -22.55
C LEU A 231 14.70 -15.57 -23.19
N TYR A 232 15.67 -16.49 -23.11
CA TYR A 232 15.47 -17.86 -23.60
C TYR A 232 14.96 -18.73 -22.45
N TRP A 233 13.82 -19.41 -22.69
CA TRP A 233 13.27 -20.41 -21.78
C TRP A 233 12.84 -21.64 -22.56
N ASN A 234 13.08 -22.82 -22.00
CA ASN A 234 12.74 -24.10 -22.61
C ASN A 234 11.26 -24.45 -22.32
N PRO A 235 10.38 -24.53 -23.34
CA PRO A 235 8.93 -24.61 -23.16
C PRO A 235 8.37 -25.93 -22.61
N TYR A 236 9.20 -26.93 -22.27
CA TYR A 236 8.74 -28.26 -21.83
C TYR A 236 8.71 -28.48 -20.30
N ALA A 237 8.99 -27.47 -19.48
CA ALA A 237 9.00 -27.58 -18.02
C ALA A 237 7.84 -26.82 -17.37
N CYS A 238 6.60 -27.23 -17.67
CA CYS A 238 5.41 -26.82 -16.93
C CYS A 238 4.60 -28.07 -16.53
N GLU A 239 5.04 -28.80 -15.51
CA GLU A 239 4.16 -29.70 -14.76
C GLU A 239 4.69 -29.93 -13.33
N PHE A 240 3.75 -29.92 -12.39
CA PHE A 240 3.80 -30.17 -10.93
C PHE A 240 5.14 -30.58 -10.27
N ASP A 241 5.56 -29.71 -9.34
CA ASP A 241 6.31 -29.90 -8.09
C ASP A 241 7.72 -30.55 -8.08
N ILE A 242 8.64 -29.82 -7.42
CA ILE A 242 9.97 -30.20 -6.90
C ILE A 242 11.16 -30.09 -7.89
N MET A 243 11.84 -28.93 -7.78
CA MET A 243 13.30 -28.78 -7.62
C MET A 243 14.26 -29.40 -8.68
N GLN A 244 15.01 -28.49 -9.32
CA GLN A 244 16.26 -28.64 -10.12
C GLN A 244 16.13 -28.54 -11.65
N ALA A 245 16.44 -27.35 -12.17
CA ALA A 245 17.25 -27.10 -13.37
C ALA A 245 17.53 -25.58 -13.49
N ILE A 246 18.33 -25.00 -12.57
CA ILE A 246 19.63 -24.35 -12.91
C ILE A 246 19.48 -23.28 -14.01
N GLY A 247 18.73 -22.20 -13.77
CA GLY A 247 19.30 -20.89 -13.40
C GLY A 247 19.38 -20.71 -11.89
N LYS A 248 20.41 -21.33 -11.30
CA LYS A 248 20.61 -21.38 -9.85
C LYS A 248 21.29 -20.07 -9.42
N CYS A 249 20.52 -19.13 -8.87
CA CYS A 249 21.01 -18.52 -7.63
C CYS A 249 20.94 -19.64 -6.57
N ILE A 250 22.07 -20.29 -6.28
CA ILE A 250 22.16 -21.19 -5.13
C ILE A 250 22.15 -20.30 -3.89
N ILE A 251 20.96 -20.18 -3.33
CA ILE A 251 20.73 -19.72 -1.97
C ILE A 251 21.20 -20.85 -1.05
N ASP A 252 22.42 -20.75 -0.53
CA ASP A 252 22.73 -21.32 0.77
C ASP A 252 22.84 -20.16 1.77
N ARG A 253 21.75 -19.99 2.54
CA ARG A 253 21.62 -19.16 3.74
C ARG A 253 21.86 -17.65 3.58
N LYS A 254 20.74 -16.90 3.60
CA LYS A 254 20.58 -15.54 4.18
C LYS A 254 21.15 -14.38 3.35
N ARG A 255 20.31 -13.57 2.64
CA ARG A 255 20.39 -12.09 2.33
C ARG A 255 19.77 -11.73 0.95
N VAL A 256 19.49 -10.49 0.47
CA VAL A 256 18.88 -9.18 0.90
C VAL A 256 18.41 -8.46 -0.40
N VAL A 257 17.35 -7.64 -0.30
CA VAL A 257 16.84 -6.58 -1.21
C VAL A 257 17.78 -6.13 -2.33
N ALA A 258 17.36 -6.37 -3.57
CA ALA A 258 17.95 -5.79 -4.79
C ALA A 258 17.06 -4.68 -5.36
N PHE A 259 17.70 -3.62 -5.88
CA PHE A 259 17.04 -2.53 -6.62
C PHE A 259 17.34 -2.68 -8.11
N THR A 260 16.31 -2.91 -8.91
CA THR A 260 16.46 -3.08 -10.37
C THR A 260 15.66 -2.03 -11.13
N LEU A 261 16.30 -1.34 -12.08
CA LEU A 261 15.61 -0.51 -13.06
C LEU A 261 15.72 -1.13 -14.45
N LEU A 262 14.57 -1.28 -15.11
CA LEU A 262 14.46 -1.75 -16.49
C LEU A 262 13.93 -0.62 -17.38
N ASP A 263 14.67 -0.26 -18.42
CA ASP A 263 14.29 0.71 -19.47
C ASP A 263 14.43 0.01 -20.82
N ALA A 264 13.45 -0.86 -21.13
CA ALA A 264 13.45 -1.64 -22.37
C ALA A 264 12.06 -1.83 -22.98
N TYR A 265 11.98 -1.85 -24.33
CA TYR A 265 10.74 -2.22 -25.03
C TYR A 265 10.62 -3.74 -25.06
N LEU A 266 9.67 -4.29 -24.30
CA LEU A 266 9.33 -5.71 -24.32
C LEU A 266 8.57 -6.01 -25.63
N PHE A 267 9.29 -6.43 -26.68
CA PHE A 267 8.64 -6.94 -27.89
C PHE A 267 8.41 -8.45 -27.75
N PHE A 268 7.14 -8.83 -27.65
CA PHE A 268 6.63 -10.16 -27.32
C PHE A 268 7.38 -11.33 -27.98
N CYS A 269 8.02 -12.16 -27.15
CA CYS A 269 8.01 -13.60 -27.31
C CYS A 269 7.36 -14.16 -26.03
N PHE A 270 6.40 -15.07 -26.20
CA PHE A 270 5.40 -15.47 -25.23
C PHE A 270 5.88 -15.88 -23.82
N ILE A 271 4.99 -15.64 -22.85
CA ILE A 271 4.80 -16.32 -21.54
C ILE A 271 5.28 -15.58 -20.27
N SER A 272 4.27 -15.40 -19.40
CA SER A 272 4.33 -15.09 -17.97
C SER A 272 5.20 -16.10 -17.21
N CYS A 273 6.48 -15.81 -17.04
CA CYS A 273 7.36 -16.46 -16.06
C CYS A 273 8.13 -15.37 -15.30
N ASN A 274 8.27 -15.53 -13.98
CA ASN A 274 9.01 -14.62 -13.11
C ASN A 274 10.52 -14.73 -13.43
N TYR A 275 11.01 -13.96 -14.40
CA TYR A 275 12.42 -14.00 -14.81
C TYR A 275 13.35 -13.14 -13.92
N PHE A 276 12.81 -12.15 -13.22
CA PHE A 276 13.56 -11.33 -12.27
C PHE A 276 13.17 -11.74 -10.85
N ILE A 277 14.16 -12.23 -10.08
CA ILE A 277 14.00 -12.50 -8.66
C ILE A 277 14.55 -11.31 -7.90
N PHE A 278 13.69 -10.68 -7.11
CA PHE A 278 14.03 -9.58 -6.22
C PHE A 278 13.27 -9.85 -4.93
N SER A 279 14.01 -10.15 -3.87
CA SER A 279 13.46 -10.55 -2.59
C SER A 279 14.14 -9.81 -1.47
N GLY A 280 13.52 -9.83 -0.30
CA GLY A 280 14.21 -9.52 0.94
C GLY A 280 15.26 -10.57 1.28
N GLY A 281 15.96 -10.32 2.38
CA GLY A 281 16.97 -11.25 2.86
C GLY A 281 16.38 -12.44 3.57
N PHE A 282 17.23 -13.34 4.06
CA PHE A 282 16.78 -14.36 5.01
C PHE A 282 17.57 -14.20 6.31
N SER A 283 16.91 -14.39 7.45
CA SER A 283 17.52 -14.25 8.78
C SER A 283 17.36 -15.53 9.58
N ASN A 284 18.46 -16.14 10.02
CA ASN A 284 18.41 -17.35 10.88
C ASN A 284 18.16 -16.96 12.34
N GLY A 285 18.50 -15.72 12.73
CA GLY A 285 18.24 -15.25 14.08
C GLY A 285 16.74 -14.99 14.28
N CYS A 286 16.04 -14.60 13.21
CA CYS A 286 14.60 -14.36 13.19
C CYS A 286 14.03 -14.84 11.86
N PRO A 287 13.64 -16.12 11.76
CA PRO A 287 13.04 -16.66 10.54
C PRO A 287 11.79 -15.89 10.07
N GLU A 288 11.10 -15.21 11.00
CA GLU A 288 9.94 -14.37 10.70
C GLU A 288 10.26 -12.96 10.18
N ASN A 289 11.55 -12.57 10.12
CA ASN A 289 11.96 -11.25 9.65
C ASN A 289 13.12 -11.32 8.63
N ALA A 290 12.75 -11.53 7.38
CA ALA A 290 13.61 -11.50 6.19
C ALA A 290 14.29 -10.14 5.91
N GLY A 291 13.76 -9.03 6.43
CA GLY A 291 14.12 -7.69 5.98
C GLY A 291 13.13 -7.19 4.93
N ALA A 292 13.30 -5.94 4.47
CA ALA A 292 12.40 -5.36 3.48
C ALA A 292 12.39 -6.16 2.17
N ALA A 293 11.41 -5.89 1.31
CA ALA A 293 11.21 -6.56 0.03
C ALA A 293 12.13 -5.96 -1.06
N GLY A 294 12.41 -6.75 -2.09
CA GLY A 294 13.07 -6.29 -3.31
C GLY A 294 12.19 -5.34 -4.11
N THR A 295 12.78 -4.50 -4.97
CA THR A 295 12.01 -3.62 -5.85
C THR A 295 12.50 -3.65 -7.29
N VAL A 296 11.55 -3.56 -8.22
CA VAL A 296 11.80 -3.40 -9.66
C VAL A 296 10.96 -2.25 -10.18
N PHE A 297 11.60 -1.32 -10.88
CA PHE A 297 10.92 -0.25 -11.58
C PHE A 297 11.10 -0.42 -13.09
N ASP A 298 9.98 -0.58 -13.79
CA ASP A 298 9.92 -0.54 -15.24
C ASP A 298 9.64 0.90 -15.68
N LYS A 299 10.62 1.52 -16.34
CA LYS A 299 10.53 2.89 -16.80
C LYS A 299 9.67 3.04 -18.06
N ALA A 300 9.61 2.02 -18.92
CA ALA A 300 8.78 2.06 -20.12
C ALA A 300 7.28 1.93 -19.77
N LEU A 301 6.97 1.11 -18.77
CA LEU A 301 5.61 0.92 -18.25
C LEU A 301 5.26 1.85 -17.09
N GLU A 302 6.20 2.64 -16.57
CA GLU A 302 6.06 3.44 -15.34
C GLU A 302 5.46 2.62 -14.19
N SER A 303 5.96 1.39 -14.01
CA SER A 303 5.38 0.38 -13.11
C SER A 303 6.38 -0.02 -12.02
N LEU A 304 5.95 0.05 -10.75
CA LEU A 304 6.71 -0.48 -9.61
C LEU A 304 6.20 -1.87 -9.23
N ARG A 305 7.12 -2.79 -9.00
CA ARG A 305 6.85 -4.10 -8.40
C ARG A 305 7.70 -4.27 -7.14
N VAL A 306 7.05 -4.64 -6.05
CA VAL A 306 7.67 -4.92 -4.74
C VAL A 306 7.33 -6.34 -4.35
N SER A 307 8.33 -7.20 -4.22
CA SER A 307 8.15 -8.62 -3.94
C SER A 307 9.13 -9.08 -2.87
N ASN A 308 8.66 -9.98 -2.01
CA ASN A 308 9.50 -10.60 -1.00
C ASN A 308 9.70 -12.09 -1.25
N ASP A 309 9.39 -12.59 -2.45
CA ASP A 309 9.56 -13.99 -2.85
C ASP A 309 9.02 -14.99 -1.80
N ASN A 310 7.86 -14.66 -1.22
CA ASN A 310 7.14 -15.45 -0.23
C ASN A 310 7.88 -15.64 1.11
N PHE A 311 8.96 -14.89 1.34
CA PHE A 311 9.61 -14.81 2.64
C PHE A 311 8.75 -14.01 3.62
N THR A 312 8.69 -14.44 4.87
CA THR A 312 7.99 -13.69 5.92
C THR A 312 8.85 -12.54 6.41
N THR A 313 8.24 -11.36 6.53
CA THR A 313 8.94 -10.18 7.02
C THR A 313 8.12 -9.38 8.03
N LYS A 314 8.80 -8.76 8.99
CA LYS A 314 8.26 -7.69 9.85
C LYS A 314 8.76 -6.33 9.43
N THR A 315 9.85 -6.29 8.65
CA THR A 315 10.42 -5.05 8.12
C THR A 315 9.66 -4.61 6.88
N GLU A 316 9.22 -3.37 6.90
CA GLU A 316 8.54 -2.74 5.77
C GLU A 316 9.56 -2.16 4.78
N THR A 317 9.10 -1.91 3.56
CA THR A 317 9.83 -1.23 2.47
C THR A 317 9.28 0.19 2.37
N PRO A 318 9.89 1.19 3.02
CA PRO A 318 9.45 2.57 2.95
C PRO A 318 9.59 3.09 1.52
N LEU A 319 8.48 3.47 0.92
CA LEU A 319 8.45 4.17 -0.36
C LEU A 319 8.72 5.66 -0.08
N LEU A 320 10.00 5.99 0.10
CA LEU A 320 10.47 7.34 0.40
C LEU A 320 10.78 8.05 -0.91
N ASP A 321 10.41 9.31 -1.03
CA ASP A 321 10.79 10.18 -2.16
C ASP A 321 10.34 9.63 -3.54
N PHE A 322 9.12 10.01 -3.93
CA PHE A 322 8.64 9.69 -5.27
C PHE A 322 9.10 10.78 -6.22
N PRO A 323 9.68 10.44 -7.37
CA PRO A 323 10.01 11.46 -8.35
C PRO A 323 8.73 12.19 -8.78
N VAL A 324 8.67 13.47 -8.44
CA VAL A 324 7.50 14.35 -8.58
C VAL A 324 7.16 14.64 -10.05
N SER A 325 7.97 14.18 -11.00
CA SER A 325 7.89 14.51 -12.42
C SER A 325 6.97 13.60 -13.26
N THR A 326 6.68 12.37 -12.82
CA THR A 326 6.00 11.36 -13.66
C THR A 326 4.98 10.55 -12.86
N LEU A 327 3.76 10.46 -13.38
CA LEU A 327 2.67 9.67 -12.80
C LEU A 327 2.93 8.18 -13.04
N TRP A 328 2.77 7.34 -12.04
CA TRP A 328 2.98 5.91 -12.22
C TRP A 328 1.76 5.26 -12.87
N SER A 329 1.98 4.27 -13.72
CA SER A 329 0.89 3.52 -14.32
C SER A 329 0.44 2.40 -13.39
N ASN A 330 1.34 1.58 -12.86
CA ASN A 330 0.96 0.43 -12.02
C ASN A 330 1.84 0.25 -10.78
N VAL A 331 1.24 -0.26 -9.69
CA VAL A 331 1.95 -0.64 -8.46
C VAL A 331 1.54 -2.05 -8.05
N PHE A 332 2.51 -2.94 -7.98
CA PHE A 332 2.34 -4.33 -7.56
C PHE A 332 3.08 -4.57 -6.24
N VAL A 333 2.37 -5.10 -5.23
CA VAL A 333 2.96 -5.55 -3.97
C VAL A 333 2.56 -7.00 -3.75
N GLU A 334 3.52 -7.92 -3.83
CA GLU A 334 3.25 -9.34 -3.96
C GLU A 334 4.16 -10.22 -3.10
N SER A 335 3.79 -11.50 -2.97
CA SER A 335 4.61 -12.55 -2.36
C SER A 335 5.14 -12.17 -0.97
N LYS A 336 4.23 -11.80 -0.06
CA LYS A 336 4.48 -11.36 1.33
C LYS A 336 5.32 -10.08 1.48
N ALA A 337 5.42 -9.27 0.42
CA ALA A 337 6.01 -7.95 0.53
C ALA A 337 5.20 -7.03 1.45
N LYS A 338 5.93 -6.22 2.23
CA LYS A 338 5.36 -5.15 3.04
C LYS A 338 5.93 -3.82 2.57
N ALA A 339 5.07 -2.91 2.13
CA ALA A 339 5.43 -1.56 1.75
C ALA A 339 4.85 -0.55 2.77
N LEU A 340 5.63 0.49 3.08
CA LEU A 340 5.22 1.57 3.97
C LEU A 340 5.20 2.89 3.22
N VAL A 341 4.13 3.65 3.41
CA VAL A 341 3.97 5.01 2.91
C VAL A 341 3.95 5.95 4.12
N PRO A 342 5.12 6.47 4.55
CA PRO A 342 5.22 7.20 5.82
C PRO A 342 4.87 8.69 5.72
N LEU A 343 4.84 9.27 4.51
CA LEU A 343 4.57 10.68 4.29
C LEU A 343 3.32 10.87 3.42
N LEU A 344 2.66 12.02 3.62
CA LEU A 344 1.46 12.45 2.91
C LEU A 344 1.55 12.19 1.40
N TRP A 345 0.63 11.36 0.90
CA TRP A 345 0.20 11.41 -0.49
C TRP A 345 -0.93 12.45 -0.54
N THR A 346 -0.62 13.74 -0.44
CA THR A 346 -1.66 14.77 -0.53
C THR A 346 -1.86 15.25 -1.95
N ARG A 347 -3.14 15.38 -2.32
CA ARG A 347 -3.61 16.56 -3.04
C ARG A 347 -3.64 17.77 -2.10
N VAL A 348 -3.12 18.90 -2.56
CA VAL A 348 -3.73 20.19 -2.19
C VAL A 348 -4.71 20.53 -3.31
N GLN A 349 -6.00 20.48 -3.00
CA GLN A 349 -7.05 20.88 -3.92
C GLN A 349 -7.12 22.41 -3.85
N VAL A 350 -6.59 23.10 -4.85
CA VAL A 350 -6.95 24.51 -5.06
C VAL A 350 -8.46 24.52 -5.35
N PRO A 351 -9.31 25.14 -4.51
CA PRO A 351 -10.72 25.23 -4.84
C PRO A 351 -10.83 26.03 -6.13
N SER A 352 -11.52 25.47 -7.11
CA SER A 352 -12.00 26.22 -8.26
C SER A 352 -13.00 27.27 -7.75
N PHE A 353 -12.49 28.44 -7.38
CA PHE A 353 -13.32 29.60 -7.08
C PHE A 353 -13.83 30.16 -8.40
N TYR A 354 -15.16 30.21 -8.51
CA TYR A 354 -15.89 30.84 -9.61
C TYR A 354 -15.41 32.28 -9.86
N PRO A 355 -15.33 32.74 -11.12
CA PRO A 355 -14.80 34.05 -11.47
C PRO A 355 -15.87 35.14 -11.30
N ALA A 356 -16.22 35.49 -10.05
CA ALA A 356 -17.17 36.58 -9.82
C ALA A 356 -16.91 37.49 -8.61
N SER A 357 -15.84 37.31 -7.82
CA SER A 357 -15.65 38.14 -6.60
C SER A 357 -14.21 38.56 -6.32
N ILE A 358 -13.39 38.75 -7.36
CA ILE A 358 -11.95 39.08 -7.22
C ILE A 358 -11.68 40.56 -6.86
N LEU A 359 -12.65 41.49 -7.02
CA LEU A 359 -12.37 42.92 -6.78
C LEU A 359 -12.50 43.40 -5.34
N LEU A 360 -13.13 42.65 -4.42
CA LEU A 360 -13.34 43.12 -3.04
C LEU A 360 -12.35 42.52 -2.02
N GLN A 361 -11.76 41.35 -2.30
CA GLN A 361 -10.79 40.71 -1.39
C GLN A 361 -9.33 41.12 -1.67
N ILE A 362 -9.00 41.62 -2.87
CA ILE A 362 -7.67 42.15 -3.18
C ILE A 362 -7.38 43.47 -2.41
N CYS A 363 -8.42 44.24 -2.04
CA CYS A 363 -8.24 45.49 -1.28
C CYS A 363 -7.97 45.29 0.22
N LEU A 364 -8.33 44.14 0.82
CA LEU A 364 -8.11 43.89 2.25
C LEU A 364 -6.79 43.17 2.53
N VAL A 365 -6.28 42.38 1.57
CA VAL A 365 -5.00 41.67 1.71
C VAL A 365 -3.80 42.57 1.38
N SER A 366 -3.98 43.63 0.59
CA SER A 366 -2.89 44.54 0.20
C SER A 366 -2.38 45.42 1.35
N TYR A 367 -3.18 45.71 2.38
CA TYR A 367 -2.73 46.51 3.53
C TYR A 367 -1.96 45.71 4.59
N ALA A 368 -2.19 44.40 4.69
CA ALA A 368 -1.45 43.52 5.61
C ALA A 368 -0.17 42.94 4.97
N PHE A 369 -0.07 42.93 3.64
CA PHE A 369 1.10 42.41 2.93
C PHE A 369 2.26 43.41 2.83
N LEU A 370 1.99 44.72 2.90
CA LEU A 370 3.06 45.72 2.80
C LEU A 370 3.91 45.85 4.08
N SER A 371 3.45 45.34 5.23
CA SER A 371 4.20 45.41 6.49
C SER A 371 5.08 44.18 6.77
N MET A 372 4.92 43.07 6.04
CA MET A 372 5.77 41.87 6.19
C MET A 372 6.87 41.72 5.13
N VAL A 373 6.87 42.52 4.06
CA VAL A 373 7.77 42.34 2.91
C VAL A 373 9.17 42.97 3.10
N GLN A 374 9.51 43.48 4.29
CA GLN A 374 10.86 43.97 4.58
C GLN A 374 11.79 42.96 5.28
N ALA A 375 11.40 41.70 5.46
CA ALA A 375 12.21 40.76 6.27
C ALA A 375 12.43 39.35 5.68
N LEU A 376 12.10 39.07 4.42
CA LEU A 376 12.30 37.73 3.84
C LEU A 376 13.16 37.80 2.59
N THR A 377 14.27 37.07 2.60
CA THR A 377 15.18 36.94 1.47
C THR A 377 14.50 36.14 0.35
N PHE A 378 14.94 36.34 -0.90
CA PHE A 378 14.40 35.67 -2.08
C PHE A 378 14.39 34.13 -1.96
N GLU A 379 15.32 33.56 -1.19
CA GLU A 379 15.34 32.12 -0.86
C GLU A 379 14.16 31.68 0.02
N SER A 380 13.71 32.50 0.96
CA SER A 380 12.59 32.16 1.85
C SER A 380 11.27 32.13 1.08
N ILE A 381 11.12 32.98 0.06
CA ILE A 381 9.96 32.99 -0.83
C ILE A 381 9.98 31.76 -1.76
N LEU A 382 11.15 31.38 -2.28
CA LEU A 382 11.29 30.15 -3.08
C LEU A 382 11.01 28.89 -2.27
N LEU A 383 11.47 28.83 -1.01
CA LEU A 383 11.14 27.77 -0.06
C LEU A 383 9.64 27.73 0.27
N PHE A 384 9.00 28.90 0.41
CA PHE A 384 7.55 28.98 0.62
C PHE A 384 6.76 28.49 -0.60
N PHE A 385 7.20 28.80 -1.83
CA PHE A 385 6.61 28.25 -3.06
C PHE A 385 6.91 26.76 -3.25
N LEU A 386 8.09 26.26 -2.87
CA LEU A 386 8.43 24.83 -2.87
C LEU A 386 7.64 24.04 -1.82
N PHE A 387 7.28 24.65 -0.68
CA PHE A 387 6.42 24.04 0.34
C PHE A 387 4.95 23.94 -0.11
N PHE A 388 4.48 24.84 -0.96
CA PHE A 388 3.10 24.88 -1.46
C PHE A 388 2.82 23.96 -2.66
N PHE A 389 3.85 23.56 -3.42
CA PHE A 389 3.73 22.60 -4.52
C PHE A 389 4.14 21.19 -4.10
N HIS A 390 3.47 20.60 -3.11
CA HIS A 390 3.48 19.13 -3.00
C HIS A 390 2.40 18.56 -3.93
N LEU A 391 2.88 18.09 -5.08
CA LEU A 391 2.09 17.54 -6.17
C LEU A 391 1.35 16.27 -5.74
N LEU A 392 0.12 16.18 -6.25
CA LEU A 392 -0.73 15.00 -6.34
C LEU A 392 0.06 13.74 -6.75
N LYS A 393 0.05 12.70 -5.90
CA LYS A 393 0.51 11.36 -6.28
C LYS A 393 -0.70 10.56 -6.78
N LYS A 394 -0.77 10.35 -8.10
CA LYS A 394 -1.86 9.62 -8.76
C LYS A 394 -1.29 8.44 -9.54
N VAL A 395 -1.85 7.25 -9.29
CA VAL A 395 -1.62 6.08 -10.13
C VAL A 395 -2.65 6.10 -11.26
N ARG A 396 -2.19 6.07 -12.52
CA ARG A 396 -3.08 6.12 -13.69
C ARG A 396 -3.71 4.78 -14.05
N GLY A 397 -3.11 3.67 -13.64
CA GLY A 397 -3.61 2.32 -13.90
C GLY A 397 -3.98 1.62 -12.61
N GLN A 398 -3.32 0.50 -12.34
CA GLN A 398 -3.73 -0.47 -11.32
C GLN A 398 -2.81 -0.47 -10.11
N ILE A 399 -3.41 -0.52 -8.91
CA ILE A 399 -2.74 -0.93 -7.68
C ILE A 399 -3.23 -2.34 -7.37
N LYS A 400 -2.29 -3.28 -7.26
CA LYS A 400 -2.59 -4.69 -7.03
C LYS A 400 -1.74 -5.24 -5.89
N LEU A 401 -2.41 -5.76 -4.86
CA LEU A 401 -1.78 -6.50 -3.77
C LEU A 401 -2.24 -7.96 -3.85
N ILE A 402 -1.28 -8.88 -3.90
CA ILE A 402 -1.53 -10.33 -4.00
C ILE A 402 -0.59 -11.13 -3.09
N ASP A 403 -0.94 -12.39 -2.82
CA ASP A 403 -0.08 -13.40 -2.19
C ASP A 403 0.56 -12.94 -0.86
N GLY A 404 -0.24 -12.42 0.06
CA GLY A 404 0.22 -11.92 1.36
C GLY A 404 0.78 -10.50 1.32
N GLY A 405 0.67 -9.79 0.19
CA GLY A 405 1.12 -8.42 0.03
C GLY A 405 0.42 -7.45 1.00
N SER A 406 1.17 -6.48 1.52
CA SER A 406 0.62 -5.48 2.42
C SER A 406 1.18 -4.08 2.18
N ILE A 407 0.29 -3.10 2.18
CA ILE A 407 0.64 -1.68 2.15
C ILE A 407 0.15 -1.02 3.44
N CYS A 408 1.04 -0.30 4.10
CA CYS A 408 0.77 0.46 5.31
C CYS A 408 0.87 1.96 5.02
N PHE A 409 -0.13 2.73 5.42
CA PHE A 409 -0.15 4.19 5.35
C PHE A 409 -0.02 4.78 6.74
N GLY A 410 0.95 5.65 6.94
CA GLY A 410 1.20 6.28 8.24
C GLY A 410 1.91 5.37 9.24
N LEU A 411 2.10 5.90 10.45
CA LEU A 411 2.82 5.23 11.52
C LEU A 411 1.85 4.95 12.66
N MET A 412 1.89 3.72 13.18
CA MET A 412 0.99 3.25 14.24
C MET A 412 0.97 4.16 15.48
N ASP A 413 2.14 4.64 15.92
CA ASP A 413 2.25 5.50 17.09
C ASP A 413 1.79 6.95 16.85
N TYR A 414 1.51 7.31 15.58
CA TYR A 414 1.18 8.68 15.15
C TYR A 414 0.05 8.70 14.10
N PRO A 415 -1.19 8.29 14.43
CA PRO A 415 -2.33 8.27 13.50
C PRO A 415 -2.92 9.68 13.29
N VAL A 416 -2.11 10.63 12.84
CA VAL A 416 -2.48 12.05 12.70
C VAL A 416 -2.53 12.52 11.24
N SER A 417 -2.17 11.66 10.30
CA SER A 417 -2.00 12.03 8.89
C SER A 417 -3.23 11.69 8.06
N GLU A 418 -3.43 12.43 6.97
CA GLU A 418 -4.41 12.10 5.93
C GLU A 418 -3.70 11.54 4.70
N PHE A 419 -4.19 10.42 4.17
CA PHE A 419 -3.60 9.74 3.03
C PHE A 419 -4.59 9.68 1.87
N GLU A 420 -4.17 10.13 0.70
CA GLU A 420 -4.97 10.01 -0.52
C GLU A 420 -4.41 8.92 -1.42
N LEU A 421 -5.29 8.01 -1.85
CA LEU A 421 -5.00 6.99 -2.86
C LEU A 421 -5.89 7.22 -4.07
N VAL A 422 -5.28 7.41 -5.24
CA VAL A 422 -6.00 7.54 -6.51
C VAL A 422 -5.46 6.50 -7.48
N ALA A 423 -6.35 5.62 -7.94
CA ALA A 423 -6.05 4.58 -8.94
C ALA A 423 -7.25 4.36 -9.87
N GLU A 424 -7.05 3.75 -11.03
CA GLU A 424 -8.20 3.28 -11.81
C GLU A 424 -8.77 2.00 -11.19
N GLU A 425 -7.90 1.06 -10.83
CA GLU A 425 -8.29 -0.22 -10.27
C GLU A 425 -7.48 -0.52 -9.01
N LEU A 426 -8.17 -0.91 -7.94
CA LEU A 426 -7.57 -1.45 -6.72
C LEU A 426 -7.98 -2.91 -6.56
N LEU A 427 -7.00 -3.82 -6.68
CA LEU A 427 -7.18 -5.26 -6.58
C LEU A 427 -6.46 -5.81 -5.35
N LEU A 428 -7.19 -6.53 -4.49
CA LEU A 428 -6.66 -7.17 -3.29
C LEU A 428 -6.99 -8.66 -3.31
N SER A 429 -5.97 -9.52 -3.16
CA SER A 429 -6.12 -10.97 -2.99
C SER A 429 -5.19 -11.47 -1.89
N ASP A 430 -5.71 -12.13 -0.85
CA ASP A 430 -4.93 -12.55 0.33
C ASP A 430 -3.99 -11.43 0.82
N SER A 431 -4.52 -10.21 0.96
CA SER A 431 -3.70 -9.00 1.13
C SER A 431 -4.30 -8.04 2.14
N VAL A 432 -3.46 -7.15 2.68
CA VAL A 432 -3.86 -6.22 3.74
C VAL A 432 -3.42 -4.80 3.46
N ILE A 433 -4.36 -3.87 3.41
CA ILE A 433 -4.10 -2.42 3.53
C ILE A 433 -4.30 -2.02 4.98
N LYS A 434 -3.32 -1.35 5.57
CA LYS A 434 -3.40 -0.74 6.91
C LYS A 434 -3.26 0.76 6.79
N VAL A 435 -4.05 1.51 7.54
CA VAL A 435 -3.98 2.97 7.56
C VAL A 435 -4.00 3.44 9.02
N TYR A 436 -3.06 4.31 9.36
CA TYR A 436 -2.96 4.99 10.64
C TYR A 436 -3.19 6.49 10.43
N GLY A 437 -4.44 6.93 10.55
CA GLY A 437 -4.93 8.27 10.25
C GLY A 437 -6.18 8.25 9.37
N ALA A 438 -6.47 9.36 8.71
CA ALA A 438 -7.59 9.49 7.77
C ALA A 438 -7.23 8.93 6.39
N PHE A 439 -8.14 8.19 5.77
CA PHE A 439 -7.92 7.58 4.45
C PHE A 439 -8.91 8.11 3.42
N ARG A 440 -8.42 8.70 2.34
CA ARG A 440 -9.20 9.13 1.19
C ARG A 440 -8.83 8.31 -0.04
N MET A 441 -9.73 7.47 -0.51
CA MET A 441 -9.52 6.60 -1.65
C MET A 441 -10.46 6.99 -2.78
N TYR A 442 -9.93 7.13 -3.99
CA TYR A 442 -10.69 7.40 -5.21
C TYR A 442 -10.30 6.38 -6.29
N VAL A 443 -11.18 5.42 -6.55
CA VAL A 443 -10.97 4.35 -7.54
C VAL A 443 -12.13 4.25 -8.53
N LYS A 444 -11.91 3.67 -9.70
CA LYS A 444 -13.05 3.25 -10.55
C LYS A 444 -13.59 1.92 -10.06
N MET A 445 -12.70 0.99 -9.73
CA MET A 445 -13.03 -0.38 -9.33
C MET A 445 -12.26 -0.78 -8.06
N LEU A 446 -12.96 -1.35 -7.08
CA LEU A 446 -12.39 -2.02 -5.91
C LEU A 446 -12.82 -3.49 -5.91
N LEU A 447 -11.87 -4.41 -6.06
CA LEU A 447 -12.12 -5.86 -5.99
C LEU A 447 -11.28 -6.47 -4.88
N MET A 448 -11.94 -7.16 -3.95
CA MET A 448 -11.30 -7.78 -2.79
C MET A 448 -11.63 -9.28 -2.73
N TRP A 449 -10.60 -10.09 -2.49
CA TRP A 449 -10.70 -11.53 -2.24
C TRP A 449 -9.87 -11.92 -1.02
N ASP A 450 -10.48 -12.47 0.03
CA ASP A 450 -9.80 -12.86 1.29
C ASP A 450 -8.84 -11.79 1.82
N SER A 451 -9.28 -10.53 1.74
CA SER A 451 -8.41 -9.36 1.94
C SER A 451 -9.01 -8.37 2.93
N ARG A 452 -8.14 -7.56 3.53
CA ARG A 452 -8.54 -6.62 4.60
C ARG A 452 -8.09 -5.20 4.32
N ILE A 453 -8.97 -4.23 4.51
CA ILE A 453 -8.65 -2.80 4.63
C ILE A 453 -8.94 -2.39 6.08
N GLN A 454 -7.90 -2.05 6.83
CA GLN A 454 -7.98 -1.69 8.24
C GLN A 454 -7.55 -0.24 8.45
N ILE A 455 -8.48 0.58 8.93
CA ILE A 455 -8.27 2.01 9.14
C ILE A 455 -8.35 2.29 10.65
N ASP A 456 -7.22 2.73 11.20
CA ASP A 456 -7.11 3.26 12.54
C ASP A 456 -7.06 4.79 12.45
N GLY A 457 -8.21 5.44 12.65
CA GLY A 457 -8.36 6.88 12.60
C GLY A 457 -7.84 7.62 13.84
N GLY A 458 -7.24 6.91 14.81
CA GLY A 458 -6.76 7.47 16.06
C GLY A 458 -7.83 7.56 17.17
N GLY A 459 -7.39 7.59 18.42
CA GLY A 459 -8.25 7.53 19.62
C GLY A 459 -8.64 8.87 20.25
N ASN A 460 -8.19 10.01 19.70
CA ASN A 460 -8.54 11.33 20.23
C ASN A 460 -9.90 11.78 19.68
N SER A 461 -10.65 12.51 20.49
CA SER A 461 -12.06 12.93 20.32
C SER A 461 -12.43 13.73 19.06
N GLU A 462 -11.50 13.92 18.12
CA GLU A 462 -11.77 14.41 16.77
C GLU A 462 -11.79 13.19 15.85
N VAL A 463 -12.97 12.59 15.67
CA VAL A 463 -13.15 11.39 14.87
C VAL A 463 -12.69 11.69 13.44
N SER A 464 -11.54 11.14 13.04
CA SER A 464 -11.03 11.35 11.69
C SER A 464 -11.92 10.61 10.69
N THR A 465 -12.47 11.35 9.72
CA THR A 465 -13.36 10.79 8.71
C THR A 465 -12.58 10.26 7.52
N SER A 466 -12.73 8.97 7.25
CA SER A 466 -12.20 8.31 6.07
C SER A 466 -13.27 8.20 4.96
N LEU A 467 -12.85 8.38 3.72
CA LEU A 467 -13.69 8.44 2.54
C LEU A 467 -13.21 7.45 1.48
N LEU A 468 -14.06 6.50 1.09
CA LEU A 468 -13.81 5.54 0.02
C LEU A 468 -14.79 5.81 -1.13
N GLU A 469 -14.32 6.39 -2.22
CA GLU A 469 -15.10 6.63 -3.43
C GLU A 469 -14.73 5.63 -4.53
N ALA A 470 -15.72 4.90 -5.03
CA ALA A 470 -15.59 3.95 -6.12
C ALA A 470 -16.62 4.25 -7.23
N ARG A 471 -16.16 4.67 -8.41
CA ARG A 471 -17.08 5.16 -9.46
C ARG A 471 -17.99 4.08 -10.04
N ASN A 472 -17.47 2.87 -10.28
CA ASN A 472 -18.18 1.85 -11.05
C ASN A 472 -18.54 0.61 -10.22
N LEU A 473 -17.61 0.07 -9.43
CA LEU A 473 -17.82 -1.22 -8.78
C LEU A 473 -17.00 -1.37 -7.49
N VAL A 474 -17.67 -1.85 -6.44
CA VAL A 474 -17.05 -2.38 -5.22
C VAL A 474 -17.55 -3.81 -5.01
N VAL A 475 -16.63 -4.78 -5.03
CA VAL A 475 -16.96 -6.19 -4.78
C VAL A 475 -16.04 -6.74 -3.71
N LEU A 476 -16.66 -7.21 -2.62
CA LEU A 476 -16.03 -8.03 -1.60
C LEU A 476 -16.40 -9.49 -1.87
N ARG A 477 -15.39 -10.37 -1.76
CA ARG A 477 -15.52 -11.82 -1.89
C ARG A 477 -14.69 -12.52 -0.84
N HIS A 478 -15.23 -13.62 -0.31
CA HIS A 478 -14.56 -14.58 0.58
C HIS A 478 -13.87 -13.90 1.78
N ASN A 479 -14.52 -13.81 2.94
CA ASN A 479 -13.93 -13.25 4.17
C ASN A 479 -13.26 -11.87 4.01
N SER A 480 -13.69 -11.06 3.04
CA SER A 480 -13.09 -9.74 2.79
C SER A 480 -13.68 -8.68 3.73
N VAL A 481 -12.82 -7.92 4.42
CA VAL A 481 -13.25 -6.98 5.47
C VAL A 481 -12.72 -5.58 5.23
N ILE A 482 -13.61 -4.58 5.28
CA ILE A 482 -13.27 -3.18 5.42
C ILE A 482 -13.68 -2.73 6.82
N SER A 483 -12.72 -2.31 7.66
CA SER A 483 -12.98 -1.93 9.04
C SER A 483 -12.35 -0.59 9.40
N SER A 484 -13.09 0.29 10.09
CA SER A 484 -12.57 1.53 10.66
C SER A 484 -12.99 1.72 12.12
N ASN A 485 -12.08 2.11 13.01
CA ASN A 485 -12.43 2.52 14.38
C ASN A 485 -12.97 3.97 14.47
N ALA A 486 -13.08 4.66 13.34
CA ALA A 486 -13.56 6.03 13.22
C ALA A 486 -14.74 6.11 12.22
N ASN A 487 -15.02 7.31 11.70
CA ASN A 487 -16.09 7.52 10.71
C ASN A 487 -15.62 7.02 9.33
N LEU A 488 -16.44 6.20 8.68
CA LEU A 488 -16.18 5.68 7.35
C LEU A 488 -17.34 6.00 6.40
N GLY A 489 -17.04 6.80 5.38
CA GLY A 489 -17.93 7.03 4.25
C GLY A 489 -17.53 6.19 3.04
N VAL A 490 -18.45 5.42 2.49
CA VAL A 490 -18.29 4.68 1.24
C VAL A 490 -19.28 5.23 0.22
N TYR A 491 -18.74 5.75 -0.88
CA TYR A 491 -19.48 6.41 -1.93
C TYR A 491 -19.20 5.71 -3.25
N GLY A 492 -20.20 5.66 -4.12
CA GLY A 492 -19.96 5.18 -5.48
C GLY A 492 -21.14 5.44 -6.38
N GLN A 493 -20.94 5.36 -7.69
CA GLN A 493 -22.00 5.61 -8.69
C GLN A 493 -22.40 4.33 -9.41
N GLY A 494 -22.21 3.18 -8.77
CA GLY A 494 -22.30 1.87 -9.40
C GLY A 494 -22.88 0.82 -8.48
N LEU A 495 -22.26 -0.37 -8.47
CA LEU A 495 -22.67 -1.49 -7.62
C LEU A 495 -21.73 -1.64 -6.42
N LEU A 496 -22.29 -1.72 -5.22
CA LEU A 496 -21.62 -2.24 -4.02
C LEU A 496 -22.16 -3.63 -3.73
N LYS A 497 -21.31 -4.65 -3.78
CA LYS A 497 -21.72 -6.04 -3.59
C LYS A 497 -20.81 -6.77 -2.60
N LEU A 498 -21.39 -7.22 -1.50
CA LEU A 498 -20.77 -8.16 -0.59
C LEU A 498 -21.30 -9.54 -0.99
N SER A 499 -20.43 -10.41 -1.53
CA SER A 499 -20.88 -11.62 -2.22
C SER A 499 -20.48 -12.94 -1.56
N GLY A 500 -19.53 -12.91 -0.63
CA GLY A 500 -19.04 -14.06 0.10
C GLY A 500 -19.48 -14.08 1.57
N ARG A 501 -19.53 -15.30 2.12
CA ARG A 501 -19.63 -15.51 3.56
C ARG A 501 -18.42 -14.88 4.25
N GLY A 502 -18.67 -14.17 5.35
CA GLY A 502 -17.64 -13.47 6.11
C GLY A 502 -17.18 -12.14 5.51
N ASP A 503 -17.83 -11.66 4.44
CA ASP A 503 -17.56 -10.32 3.92
C ASP A 503 -18.18 -9.27 4.85
N GLU A 504 -17.41 -8.26 5.26
CA GLU A 504 -17.84 -7.29 6.25
C GLU A 504 -17.42 -5.86 5.90
N ILE A 505 -18.31 -4.90 6.12
CA ILE A 505 -17.96 -3.48 6.21
C ILE A 505 -18.39 -2.97 7.59
N LYS A 506 -17.42 -2.59 8.41
CA LYS A 506 -17.62 -2.19 9.80
C LYS A 506 -16.99 -0.84 10.08
N ALA A 507 -17.69 0.05 10.78
CA ALA A 507 -17.11 1.31 11.22
C ALA A 507 -17.72 1.81 12.53
N GLN A 508 -17.06 2.74 13.22
CA GLN A 508 -17.67 3.42 14.36
C GLN A 508 -18.93 4.19 13.94
N ARG A 509 -18.88 4.87 12.79
CA ARG A 509 -20.05 5.34 12.04
C ARG A 509 -19.85 5.02 10.57
N LEU A 510 -20.88 4.47 9.93
CA LEU A 510 -20.83 4.01 8.54
C LEU A 510 -21.84 4.79 7.69
N PHE A 511 -21.36 5.41 6.62
CA PHE A 511 -22.17 6.16 5.67
C PHE A 511 -22.02 5.54 4.29
N LEU A 512 -23.09 5.00 3.71
CA LEU A 512 -23.13 4.46 2.36
C LEU A 512 -24.00 5.36 1.49
N SER A 513 -23.47 5.88 0.37
CA SER A 513 -24.30 6.70 -0.49
C SER A 513 -23.93 6.72 -1.98
N LEU A 514 -24.87 7.21 -2.79
CA LEU A 514 -24.79 7.45 -4.24
C LEU A 514 -24.81 6.19 -5.13
N PHE A 515 -24.90 4.99 -4.55
CA PHE A 515 -24.87 3.73 -5.31
C PHE A 515 -26.15 3.49 -6.11
N TYR A 516 -26.04 2.95 -7.32
CA TYR A 516 -27.23 2.42 -8.02
C TYR A 516 -27.77 1.18 -7.31
N ASN A 517 -26.88 0.25 -6.92
CA ASN A 517 -27.28 -0.97 -6.27
C ASN A 517 -26.36 -1.27 -5.08
N ILE A 518 -26.96 -1.61 -3.94
CA ILE A 518 -26.26 -2.20 -2.79
C ILE A 518 -26.82 -3.60 -2.56
N GLU A 519 -25.96 -4.61 -2.71
CA GLU A 519 -26.28 -6.01 -2.45
C GLU A 519 -25.48 -6.51 -1.24
N VAL A 520 -26.18 -6.77 -0.14
CA VAL A 520 -25.63 -7.44 1.04
C VAL A 520 -25.96 -8.92 0.95
N GLY A 521 -25.03 -9.72 0.42
CA GLY A 521 -25.23 -11.15 0.20
C GLY A 521 -25.32 -11.98 1.47
N SER A 522 -25.78 -13.23 1.32
CA SER A 522 -25.93 -14.17 2.44
C SER A 522 -24.61 -14.43 3.16
N GLY A 523 -24.62 -14.27 4.49
CA GLY A 523 -23.43 -14.42 5.34
C GLY A 523 -22.48 -13.22 5.32
N SER A 524 -22.85 -12.12 4.66
CA SER A 524 -22.16 -10.82 4.72
C SER A 524 -22.77 -9.90 5.78
N LEU A 525 -21.99 -8.91 6.25
CA LEU A 525 -22.37 -8.03 7.36
C LEU A 525 -22.02 -6.56 7.10
N LEU A 526 -23.00 -5.67 7.21
CA LEU A 526 -22.79 -4.23 7.36
C LEU A 526 -23.03 -3.86 8.83
N GLN A 527 -22.05 -3.23 9.49
CA GLN A 527 -22.18 -2.94 10.93
C GLN A 527 -21.67 -1.56 11.32
N ALA A 528 -22.46 -0.86 12.14
CA ALA A 528 -21.97 0.29 12.91
C ALA A 528 -22.78 0.47 14.22
N PRO A 529 -22.14 0.52 15.40
CA PRO A 529 -20.71 0.78 15.63
C PRO A 529 -19.78 -0.43 15.43
N LEU A 530 -18.47 -0.19 15.37
CA LEU A 530 -17.44 -1.21 15.14
C LEU A 530 -17.39 -2.24 16.27
N ASP A 531 -17.42 -1.78 17.52
CA ASP A 531 -17.45 -2.62 18.73
C ASP A 531 -18.75 -2.36 19.52
N GLU A 532 -19.40 -3.43 19.93
CA GLU A 532 -20.67 -3.45 20.67
C GLU A 532 -20.46 -3.14 22.17
N ASN A 533 -19.23 -3.29 22.65
CA ASN A 533 -18.88 -3.12 24.07
C ASN A 533 -18.37 -1.73 24.42
N VAL A 534 -17.80 -1.01 23.45
CA VAL A 534 -17.28 0.34 23.64
C VAL A 534 -18.43 1.26 24.04
N GLU A 535 -18.22 2.04 25.10
CA GLU A 535 -19.17 3.06 25.52
C GLU A 535 -19.59 3.87 24.31
N SER A 536 -20.89 3.85 24.05
CA SER A 536 -21.48 4.55 22.95
C SER A 536 -20.98 6.00 22.97
N SER A 537 -20.69 6.56 21.78
CA SER A 537 -20.11 7.91 21.66
C SER A 537 -20.84 8.89 22.61
N LEU A 538 -20.18 9.94 23.11
CA LEU A 538 -20.82 10.96 23.99
C LEU A 538 -22.20 11.43 23.47
N VAL A 539 -22.38 11.42 22.15
CA VAL A 539 -23.64 11.72 21.44
C VAL A 539 -24.72 10.64 21.66
N THR A 540 -24.36 9.36 21.65
CA THR A 540 -25.29 8.26 21.90
C THR A 540 -25.68 8.18 23.38
N GLN A 541 -24.77 8.49 24.30
CA GLN A 541 -25.09 8.59 25.73
C GLN A 541 -26.07 9.74 26.02
N SER A 542 -25.88 10.91 25.39
CA SER A 542 -26.81 12.04 25.57
C SER A 542 -28.21 11.76 25.00
N LEU A 543 -28.32 10.92 23.96
CA LEU A 543 -29.61 10.43 23.45
C LEU A 543 -30.33 9.48 24.40
N CYS A 544 -29.60 8.77 25.27
CA CYS A 544 -30.21 7.84 26.22
C CYS A 544 -30.94 8.54 27.37
N GLU A 545 -30.60 9.80 27.64
CA GLU A 545 -31.20 10.61 28.70
C GLU A 545 -32.29 11.55 28.19
N SER A 546 -32.52 11.59 26.87
CA SER A 546 -33.45 12.51 26.20
C SER A 546 -34.61 11.77 25.52
N GLN A 547 -35.81 12.34 25.60
CA GLN A 547 -36.96 11.93 24.77
C GLN A 547 -37.02 12.70 23.44
N THR A 548 -36.02 13.53 23.17
CA THR A 548 -36.01 14.36 21.97
C THR A 548 -35.50 13.57 20.79
N CYS A 549 -36.35 13.43 19.77
CA CYS A 549 -35.99 12.85 18.49
C CYS A 549 -34.75 13.53 17.88
N PRO A 550 -33.75 12.78 17.39
CA PRO A 550 -32.69 13.33 16.57
C PRO A 550 -33.27 14.11 15.39
N LYS A 551 -32.93 15.40 15.28
CA LYS A 551 -33.45 16.26 14.20
C LYS A 551 -33.07 15.71 12.83
N GLU A 552 -31.96 14.99 12.73
CA GLU A 552 -31.43 14.46 11.48
C GLU A 552 -32.18 13.22 10.99
N LEU A 553 -32.97 12.56 11.85
CA LEU A 553 -33.94 11.55 11.41
C LEU A 553 -35.16 12.19 10.75
N LEU A 554 -35.54 13.40 11.18
CA LEU A 554 -36.70 14.14 10.67
C LEU A 554 -36.36 15.02 9.47
N MET A 555 -35.17 15.64 9.51
CA MET A 555 -34.63 16.54 8.51
C MET A 555 -33.20 16.07 8.17
N PRO A 556 -33.05 14.97 7.42
CA PRO A 556 -31.74 14.48 7.05
C PRO A 556 -31.04 15.43 6.09
N PRO A 557 -29.71 15.41 6.07
CA PRO A 557 -28.93 16.24 5.17
C PRO A 557 -29.22 15.88 3.71
N ASP A 558 -29.53 16.89 2.89
CA ASP A 558 -29.86 16.71 1.48
C ASP A 558 -28.70 16.16 0.65
N ASP A 559 -27.46 16.47 1.04
CA ASP A 559 -26.23 16.10 0.34
C ASP A 559 -25.73 14.70 0.71
N CYS A 560 -26.27 14.10 1.79
CA CYS A 560 -25.85 12.81 2.32
C CYS A 560 -24.35 12.70 2.57
N HIS A 561 -23.72 13.84 2.85
CA HIS A 561 -22.31 13.92 3.17
C HIS A 561 -22.07 13.45 4.60
N VAL A 562 -20.87 12.92 4.86
CA VAL A 562 -20.44 12.62 6.23
C VAL A 562 -20.37 13.94 7.00
N ASN A 563 -21.16 14.06 8.06
CA ASN A 563 -21.06 15.16 9.00
C ASN A 563 -20.84 14.59 10.40
N ASP A 564 -19.73 14.97 11.02
CA ASP A 564 -19.31 14.44 12.32
C ASP A 564 -20.27 14.84 13.45
N SER A 565 -21.14 15.83 13.23
CA SER A 565 -22.20 16.21 14.17
C SER A 565 -23.41 15.28 14.16
N LEU A 566 -23.53 14.36 13.20
CA LEU A 566 -24.68 13.45 13.11
C LEU A 566 -24.68 12.45 14.26
N SER A 567 -25.86 12.20 14.82
CA SER A 567 -26.10 11.16 15.84
C SER A 567 -26.17 9.74 15.25
N LEU A 568 -26.28 9.63 13.92
CA LEU A 568 -26.47 8.37 13.19
C LEU A 568 -25.24 7.47 13.29
N THR A 569 -25.47 6.16 13.47
CA THR A 569 -24.38 5.18 13.42
C THR A 569 -24.28 4.51 12.06
N LEU A 570 -25.40 4.24 11.38
CA LEU A 570 -25.42 3.66 10.03
C LEU A 570 -26.40 4.44 9.15
N GLN A 571 -25.91 5.05 8.08
CA GLN A 571 -26.73 5.78 7.11
C GLN A 571 -26.58 5.16 5.71
N ILE A 572 -27.71 4.88 5.07
CA ILE A 572 -27.79 4.52 3.65
C ILE A 572 -28.62 5.60 2.95
N CYS A 573 -28.01 6.29 1.98
CA CYS A 573 -28.66 7.40 1.29
C CYS A 573 -28.46 7.40 -0.23
N ARG A 574 -29.48 7.84 -0.98
CA ARG A 574 -29.41 8.02 -2.45
C ARG A 574 -28.96 6.71 -3.09
N VAL A 575 -29.77 5.68 -2.87
CA VAL A 575 -29.57 4.35 -3.43
C VAL A 575 -30.78 4.02 -4.29
N ASP A 576 -30.62 3.50 -5.51
CA ASP A 576 -31.79 3.07 -6.26
C ASP A 576 -32.33 1.79 -5.63
N ASP A 577 -31.56 0.72 -5.62
CA ASP A 577 -31.98 -0.58 -5.10
C ASP A 577 -31.07 -1.07 -3.96
N LEU A 578 -31.66 -1.36 -2.80
CA LEU A 578 -30.99 -1.99 -1.66
C LEU A 578 -31.54 -3.41 -1.50
N THR A 579 -30.71 -4.42 -1.72
CA THR A 579 -31.05 -5.84 -1.54
C THR A 579 -30.28 -6.44 -0.37
N VAL A 580 -30.99 -6.99 0.59
CA VAL A 580 -30.43 -7.55 1.84
C VAL A 580 -30.77 -9.03 1.94
N SER A 581 -29.79 -9.89 1.72
CA SER A 581 -29.85 -11.33 2.03
C SER A 581 -28.92 -11.72 3.18
N GLY A 582 -28.03 -10.81 3.61
CA GLY A 582 -27.17 -10.92 4.80
C GLY A 582 -27.68 -10.09 5.97
N ILE A 583 -26.76 -9.51 6.75
CA ILE A 583 -27.11 -8.79 7.99
C ILE A 583 -26.68 -7.32 7.88
N ILE A 584 -27.60 -6.40 8.19
CA ILE A 584 -27.32 -4.99 8.47
C ILE A 584 -27.58 -4.76 9.96
N ARG A 585 -26.56 -4.34 10.70
CA ARG A 585 -26.64 -4.16 12.15
C ARG A 585 -26.20 -2.77 12.58
N GLY A 586 -26.95 -2.10 13.45
CA GLY A 586 -26.50 -0.84 14.02
C GLY A 586 -27.39 -0.22 15.07
N SER A 587 -26.86 0.76 15.83
CA SER A 587 -27.60 1.45 16.89
C SER A 587 -28.67 2.39 16.35
N ILE A 588 -28.35 3.21 15.36
CA ILE A 588 -29.27 4.11 14.67
C ILE A 588 -29.09 3.90 13.18
N ILE A 589 -29.97 3.08 12.60
CA ILE A 589 -29.98 2.73 11.17
C ILE A 589 -30.94 3.69 10.47
N HIS A 590 -30.43 4.50 9.56
CA HIS A 590 -31.20 5.46 8.80
C HIS A 590 -31.07 5.21 7.30
N ILE A 591 -32.15 4.75 6.67
CA ILE A 591 -32.24 4.51 5.23
C ILE A 591 -33.20 5.55 4.65
N HIS A 592 -32.71 6.42 3.78
CA HIS A 592 -33.57 7.41 3.14
C HIS A 592 -33.16 7.66 1.70
N ARG A 593 -34.11 8.11 0.88
CA ARG A 593 -33.92 8.25 -0.58
C ARG A 593 -33.42 6.94 -1.22
N ALA A 594 -33.93 5.82 -0.72
CA ALA A 594 -33.85 4.53 -1.38
C ALA A 594 -35.08 4.38 -2.29
N ARG A 595 -34.92 4.00 -3.57
CA ARG A 595 -36.07 3.78 -4.45
C ARG A 595 -36.76 2.46 -4.10
N THR A 596 -36.00 1.39 -3.90
CA THR A 596 -36.50 0.10 -3.40
C THR A 596 -35.60 -0.44 -2.29
N VAL A 597 -36.23 -1.08 -1.30
CA VAL A 597 -35.54 -1.82 -0.24
C VAL A 597 -36.16 -3.21 -0.21
N THR A 598 -35.37 -4.22 -0.58
CA THR A 598 -35.76 -5.63 -0.63
C THR A 598 -34.98 -6.39 0.43
N ILE A 599 -35.69 -7.07 1.33
CA ILE A 599 -35.10 -7.95 2.33
C ILE A 599 -35.50 -9.38 1.95
N ASP A 600 -34.51 -10.18 1.57
CA ASP A 600 -34.71 -11.58 1.20
C ASP A 600 -34.99 -12.45 2.44
N THR A 601 -35.32 -13.73 2.23
CA THR A 601 -35.71 -14.67 3.30
C THR A 601 -34.66 -14.83 4.41
N GLU A 602 -33.38 -14.73 4.05
CA GLU A 602 -32.23 -14.81 5.00
C GLU A 602 -31.74 -13.43 5.45
N GLY A 603 -32.30 -12.35 4.88
CA GLY A 603 -31.91 -10.98 5.15
C GLY A 603 -32.39 -10.46 6.49
N ILE A 604 -31.53 -9.75 7.23
CA ILE A 604 -31.86 -9.20 8.55
C ILE A 604 -31.36 -7.75 8.63
N ILE A 605 -32.25 -6.81 8.99
CA ILE A 605 -31.88 -5.48 9.47
C ILE A 605 -32.18 -5.44 10.97
N SER A 606 -31.15 -5.33 11.82
CA SER A 606 -31.28 -5.44 13.27
C SER A 606 -30.62 -4.28 14.00
N ALA A 607 -31.37 -3.70 14.95
CA ALA A 607 -30.85 -2.78 15.95
C ALA A 607 -30.85 -3.40 17.36
N SER A 608 -31.00 -4.73 17.46
CA SER A 608 -31.10 -5.42 18.75
C SER A 608 -29.83 -5.26 19.58
N GLU A 609 -30.02 -4.97 20.87
CA GLU A 609 -28.95 -4.84 21.88
C GLU A 609 -27.94 -3.72 21.59
N LEU A 610 -28.31 -2.75 20.76
CA LEU A 610 -27.48 -1.61 20.37
C LEU A 610 -28.05 -0.25 20.81
N GLY A 611 -29.02 -0.28 21.71
CA GLY A 611 -29.61 0.88 22.37
C GLY A 611 -28.86 1.28 23.65
N CYS A 612 -29.60 1.84 24.59
CA CYS A 612 -29.05 2.37 25.82
C CYS A 612 -28.83 1.28 26.86
N LYS A 613 -27.64 1.21 27.47
CA LYS A 613 -27.42 0.38 28.68
C LYS A 613 -28.14 0.97 29.88
N GLU A 614 -28.11 2.29 30.00
CA GLU A 614 -28.86 3.06 30.99
C GLU A 614 -29.68 4.11 30.25
N GLY A 615 -30.99 4.18 30.53
CA GLY A 615 -31.88 5.13 29.87
C GLY A 615 -33.14 5.41 30.69
N ILE A 616 -34.05 6.20 30.15
CA ILE A 616 -35.27 6.68 30.84
C ILE A 616 -36.12 5.54 31.42
N GLY A 617 -36.25 4.44 30.68
CA GLY A 617 -37.00 3.27 31.09
C GLY A 617 -36.13 2.18 31.70
N LYS A 618 -34.96 2.51 32.27
CA LYS A 618 -34.02 1.54 32.85
C LYS A 618 -34.71 0.55 33.78
N GLY A 619 -34.46 -0.74 33.55
CA GLY A 619 -34.86 -1.82 34.45
C GLY A 619 -34.04 -1.80 35.74
N LYS A 620 -34.70 -2.04 36.88
CA LYS A 620 -34.04 -2.05 38.20
C LYS A 620 -33.63 -3.47 38.56
N PHE A 621 -32.44 -3.63 39.12
CA PHE A 621 -31.96 -4.91 39.62
C PHE A 621 -31.45 -4.75 41.05
N LEU A 622 -31.87 -5.63 41.96
CA LEU A 622 -31.34 -5.70 43.33
C LEU A 622 -30.23 -6.76 43.40
N LYS A 623 -29.19 -6.46 44.18
CA LYS A 623 -28.02 -7.32 44.40
C LYS A 623 -28.36 -8.79 44.75
N TYR A 624 -29.55 -9.04 45.31
CA TYR A 624 -30.01 -10.37 45.76
C TYR A 624 -31.05 -11.04 44.84
N GLY A 625 -31.18 -10.64 43.57
CA GLY A 625 -31.77 -11.50 42.51
C GLY A 625 -33.14 -11.08 41.94
N ALA A 626 -33.86 -10.14 42.54
CA ALA A 626 -35.04 -9.57 41.89
C ALA A 626 -34.60 -8.56 40.82
N GLY A 627 -35.17 -8.65 39.61
CA GLY A 627 -34.89 -7.74 38.50
C GLY A 627 -36.16 -7.39 37.73
N GLY A 628 -36.47 -6.09 37.64
CA GLY A 628 -37.54 -5.57 36.79
C GLY A 628 -37.03 -5.26 35.38
N GLY A 629 -37.82 -5.61 34.37
CA GLY A 629 -37.50 -5.36 32.97
C GLY A 629 -37.50 -3.86 32.65
N ALA A 630 -36.80 -3.47 31.58
CA ALA A 630 -36.85 -2.11 31.06
C ALA A 630 -38.20 -1.81 30.38
N GLY A 631 -38.61 -0.53 30.35
CA GLY A 631 -39.81 -0.07 29.64
C GLY A 631 -39.45 0.71 28.38
N HIS A 632 -40.30 0.65 27.35
CA HIS A 632 -40.34 1.49 26.13
C HIS A 632 -41.70 1.25 25.46
N GLY A 633 -42.48 2.29 25.11
CA GLY A 633 -43.88 2.19 24.65
C GLY A 633 -44.88 1.71 25.72
N GLY A 634 -44.41 0.99 26.73
CA GLY A 634 -45.13 0.47 27.89
C GLY A 634 -44.25 0.41 29.15
N LYS A 635 -44.86 0.13 30.30
CA LYS A 635 -44.12 -0.09 31.56
C LYS A 635 -43.44 -1.47 31.49
N GLY A 636 -42.18 -1.55 31.90
CA GLY A 636 -41.45 -2.81 31.99
C GLY A 636 -42.09 -3.77 33.00
N GLY A 637 -41.92 -5.07 32.78
CA GLY A 637 -42.44 -6.10 33.68
C GLY A 637 -41.76 -6.05 35.06
N SER A 638 -42.56 -6.21 36.12
CA SER A 638 -42.04 -6.29 37.49
C SER A 638 -41.40 -7.65 37.75
N GLY A 639 -40.28 -7.67 38.48
CA GLY A 639 -39.61 -8.89 38.91
C GLY A 639 -39.93 -9.24 40.35
N PHE A 640 -40.14 -10.53 40.64
CA PHE A 640 -40.33 -11.03 42.00
C PHE A 640 -39.36 -12.17 42.29
N TYR A 641 -38.54 -12.02 43.32
CA TYR A 641 -37.60 -13.06 43.75
C TYR A 641 -37.42 -13.02 45.26
N ASN A 642 -37.52 -14.18 45.91
CA ASN A 642 -37.33 -14.35 47.35
C ASN A 642 -38.12 -13.36 48.24
N GLY A 643 -39.40 -13.13 47.92
CA GLY A 643 -40.26 -12.19 48.66
C GLY A 643 -40.07 -10.71 48.30
N LEU A 644 -39.07 -10.37 47.49
CA LEU A 644 -38.79 -9.01 47.04
C LEU A 644 -39.44 -8.76 45.68
N LEU A 645 -40.33 -7.76 45.63
CA LEU A 645 -40.95 -7.26 44.41
C LEU A 645 -40.21 -5.99 43.94
N ILE A 646 -39.83 -5.94 42.66
CA ILE A 646 -39.28 -4.75 42.00
C ILE A 646 -40.15 -4.37 40.83
N ASP A 647 -40.54 -3.09 40.79
CA ASP A 647 -41.17 -2.49 39.61
C ASP A 647 -40.23 -2.45 38.41
N GLY A 648 -40.76 -2.79 37.23
CA GLY A 648 -40.09 -2.53 35.96
C GLY A 648 -39.95 -1.05 35.63
N GLY A 649 -39.15 -0.78 34.60
CA GLY A 649 -38.86 0.55 34.09
C GLY A 649 -40.10 1.33 33.65
N ARG A 650 -40.00 2.67 33.65
CA ARG A 650 -41.10 3.57 33.27
C ARG A 650 -41.41 3.45 31.77
N LYS A 651 -42.67 3.71 31.40
CA LYS A 651 -43.06 3.95 30.00
C LYS A 651 -42.49 5.28 29.52
N TYR A 652 -41.94 5.29 28.31
CA TYR A 652 -41.58 6.48 27.54
C TYR A 652 -41.70 6.16 26.04
N GLY A 653 -41.52 7.17 25.19
CA GLY A 653 -41.61 7.04 23.74
C GLY A 653 -42.92 7.55 23.17
N ASP A 654 -42.88 8.00 21.92
CA ASP A 654 -44.04 8.39 21.12
C ASP A 654 -44.50 7.23 20.21
N ALA A 655 -45.81 6.98 20.16
CA ALA A 655 -46.38 5.92 19.32
C ALA A 655 -46.52 6.33 17.85
N ASP A 656 -46.69 7.63 17.59
CA ASP A 656 -46.81 8.18 16.24
C ASP A 656 -45.43 8.45 15.63
N LEU A 657 -44.40 8.63 16.46
CA LEU A 657 -43.02 8.88 16.05
C LEU A 657 -42.00 8.18 16.97
N PRO A 658 -41.81 6.86 16.85
CA PRO A 658 -40.90 6.10 17.72
C PRO A 658 -39.44 6.35 17.32
N CYS A 659 -38.81 7.34 17.94
CA CYS A 659 -37.44 7.75 17.64
C CYS A 659 -36.59 7.99 18.89
N GLU A 660 -36.88 7.24 19.95
CA GLU A 660 -36.06 7.12 21.14
C GLU A 660 -35.42 5.73 21.22
N LEU A 661 -34.14 5.69 21.60
CA LEU A 661 -33.41 4.44 21.85
C LEU A 661 -34.08 3.67 23.00
N GLY A 662 -34.11 2.35 22.87
CA GLY A 662 -34.58 1.44 23.91
C GLY A 662 -33.64 1.42 25.12
N SER A 663 -34.22 1.29 26.32
CA SER A 663 -33.48 1.25 27.58
C SER A 663 -33.14 -0.18 27.98
N GLY A 664 -31.96 -0.32 28.58
CA GLY A 664 -31.43 -1.56 29.11
C GLY A 664 -31.74 -1.79 30.60
N SER A 665 -31.11 -2.81 31.17
CA SER A 665 -31.18 -3.13 32.60
C SER A 665 -29.79 -3.37 33.19
N SER A 666 -29.61 -2.97 34.45
CA SER A 666 -28.36 -3.19 35.18
C SER A 666 -28.24 -4.62 35.73
N GLY A 667 -27.04 -5.20 35.73
CA GLY A 667 -26.73 -6.51 36.35
C GLY A 667 -26.24 -6.43 37.80
N SER A 668 -25.99 -7.58 38.44
CA SER A 668 -25.40 -7.64 39.79
C SER A 668 -23.90 -7.26 39.78
N SER A 669 -23.38 -6.72 40.88
CA SER A 669 -21.98 -6.28 40.98
C SER A 669 -20.92 -7.39 40.81
N GLU A 670 -21.33 -8.67 40.83
CA GLU A 670 -20.44 -9.84 40.68
C GLU A 670 -20.54 -10.50 39.29
N SER A 671 -21.54 -10.13 38.47
CA SER A 671 -21.71 -10.61 37.08
C SER A 671 -21.87 -9.41 36.14
N LEU A 672 -20.74 -8.99 35.56
CA LEU A 672 -20.46 -7.68 35.00
C LEU A 672 -21.06 -7.46 33.58
N VAL A 673 -22.39 -7.57 33.40
CA VAL A 673 -23.01 -7.24 32.10
C VAL A 673 -24.32 -6.47 32.29
N ASN A 674 -24.27 -5.16 32.04
CA ASN A 674 -25.48 -4.37 31.76
C ASN A 674 -25.98 -4.76 30.36
N VAL A 675 -27.26 -5.13 30.25
CA VAL A 675 -27.86 -5.48 28.97
C VAL A 675 -28.37 -4.20 28.33
N ALA A 676 -27.96 -3.91 27.09
CA ALA A 676 -28.44 -2.75 26.33
C ALA A 676 -29.85 -2.97 25.80
N GLY A 677 -30.63 -1.89 25.70
CA GLY A 677 -31.92 -1.92 25.00
C GLY A 677 -31.77 -2.03 23.47
N GLY A 678 -32.89 -1.96 22.75
CA GLY A 678 -32.89 -1.91 21.29
C GLY A 678 -32.48 -0.53 20.75
N GLY A 679 -31.84 -0.50 19.58
CA GLY A 679 -31.58 0.72 18.82
C GLY A 679 -32.79 1.17 17.99
N MET A 680 -32.54 2.08 17.05
CA MET A 680 -33.55 2.69 16.19
C MET A 680 -33.33 2.32 14.73
N ILE A 681 -34.43 2.08 14.00
CA ILE A 681 -34.43 1.83 12.55
C ILE A 681 -35.44 2.79 11.93
N GLY A 682 -34.96 3.70 11.09
CA GLY A 682 -35.78 4.63 10.32
C GLY A 682 -35.62 4.39 8.82
N ILE A 683 -36.71 4.09 8.12
CA ILE A 683 -36.75 3.94 6.66
C ILE A 683 -37.74 4.97 6.10
N PHE A 684 -37.22 5.95 5.35
CA PHE A 684 -38.01 7.09 4.90
C PHE A 684 -37.99 7.23 3.37
N TYR A 685 -39.17 7.40 2.79
CA TYR A 685 -39.34 7.71 1.36
C TYR A 685 -39.47 9.23 1.14
N LEU A 686 -39.09 9.72 -0.04
CA LEU A 686 -39.09 11.15 -0.39
C LEU A 686 -40.45 11.84 -0.12
N LEU A 687 -41.57 11.12 -0.33
CA LEU A 687 -42.93 11.62 -0.13
C LEU A 687 -43.29 11.84 1.35
N HIS A 688 -42.70 11.07 2.26
CA HIS A 688 -42.95 11.19 3.71
C HIS A 688 -42.38 12.51 4.26
N TYR A 689 -41.32 13.05 3.67
CA TYR A 689 -40.78 14.37 4.04
C TYR A 689 -41.74 15.51 3.73
N PHE A 690 -42.42 15.45 2.58
CA PHE A 690 -43.45 16.43 2.23
C PHE A 690 -44.62 16.42 3.22
N LEU A 691 -44.99 15.23 3.72
CA LEU A 691 -46.07 15.06 4.69
C LEU A 691 -45.64 15.43 6.13
N ALA A 692 -44.42 15.10 6.54
CA ALA A 692 -43.87 15.47 7.86
C ALA A 692 -43.67 16.99 8.02
N LEU A 693 -43.26 17.69 6.95
CA LEU A 693 -43.26 19.16 6.91
C LEU A 693 -44.68 19.73 7.02
N CYS A 694 -45.69 19.01 6.52
CA CYS A 694 -47.08 19.41 6.64
C CYS A 694 -47.64 19.23 8.07
N SER A 695 -47.19 18.23 8.83
CA SER A 695 -47.70 17.93 10.17
C SER A 695 -47.06 18.77 11.29
N VAL A 696 -45.83 19.26 11.11
CA VAL A 696 -45.10 20.07 12.14
C VAL A 696 -45.41 21.57 12.05
N GLY A 697 -46.16 22.03 11.05
CA GLY A 697 -46.76 23.37 11.05
C GLY A 697 -46.44 24.22 9.83
N VAL A 698 -47.18 23.96 8.74
CA VAL A 698 -47.72 25.05 7.92
C VAL A 698 -49.21 24.77 7.72
N GLY A 699 -49.99 25.12 8.74
CA GLY A 699 -51.39 25.46 8.50
C GLY A 699 -51.44 26.59 7.48
N ALA A 700 -52.08 26.33 6.34
CA ALA A 700 -52.54 27.30 5.35
C ALA A 700 -51.49 28.12 4.59
N MET A 701 -50.73 27.53 3.64
CA MET A 701 -50.28 28.32 2.48
C MET A 701 -49.82 27.57 1.20
N LEU A 702 -50.01 26.25 1.06
CA LEU A 702 -49.51 25.52 -0.14
C LEU A 702 -50.52 24.65 -0.89
N LEU A 703 -51.79 24.64 -0.49
CA LEU A 703 -52.86 23.92 -1.21
C LEU A 703 -53.35 24.60 -2.51
N SER A 704 -52.76 25.72 -2.94
CA SER A 704 -53.22 26.47 -4.12
C SER A 704 -52.41 26.28 -5.41
N LYS A 705 -51.37 25.43 -5.44
CA LYS A 705 -50.48 25.34 -6.62
C LYS A 705 -50.23 23.98 -7.26
N PHE A 706 -50.86 22.91 -6.80
CA PHE A 706 -50.89 21.65 -7.55
C PHE A 706 -52.33 21.20 -7.74
N ALA A 707 -52.94 21.76 -8.79
CA ALA A 707 -54.06 21.10 -9.45
C ALA A 707 -53.54 19.76 -9.99
N LEU A 708 -54.08 18.67 -9.45
CA LEU A 708 -54.02 17.34 -10.07
C LEU A 708 -54.57 17.45 -11.50
N PRO A 709 -53.92 16.91 -12.53
CA PRO A 709 -54.66 16.51 -13.72
C PRO A 709 -55.51 15.30 -13.33
N ASN A 710 -56.81 15.44 -13.57
CA ASN A 710 -57.73 14.34 -13.70
C ASN A 710 -57.16 13.26 -14.64
N ASP A 711 -57.51 12.01 -14.33
CA ASP A 711 -57.78 10.86 -15.20
C ASP A 711 -57.25 9.60 -14.48
N SER A 712 -57.95 8.48 -14.27
CA SER A 712 -59.35 8.07 -14.39
C SER A 712 -59.36 6.58 -13.97
N CYS A 713 -60.36 6.18 -13.17
CA CYS A 713 -60.68 4.83 -12.65
C CYS A 713 -59.84 4.27 -11.48
#